data_AF-A0A815BA38-F1
#
_entry.id   AF-A0A815BA38-F1
#
_cell.length_a   1.000
_cell.length_b   1.000
_cell.length_c   1.000
_cell.angle_alpha   90.00
_cell.angle_beta   90.00
_cell.angle_gamma   90.00
#
_symmetry.space_group_name_H-M   'P 1'
#
loop_
_entity.id
_entity.type
_entity.pdbx_description
1 polymer ?
#
loop_
_entity_poly.entity_id
_entity_poly.type
_entity_poly.pdbx_seq_one_letter_code
_entity_poly.pdbx_strand_id
1 'polypeptide(L)'
;EFDAKDERYRALQDAKQARNLWPTWWKGHFRVGKVHAALDEHEKAIKSFERAFALDPTKTEIQAALDESRIVLHRQSQVDYLDPRLYTKTIREVLNELQQKFGTDPETVRNYHRLIEENDPSGADVWKGHQYELGDVDVEQDYEQAAKYFAKAASQGNAEGMYNLARLTDRGLGVKKDHSLALRLLEQAAEQPLEHSILKGCPNVGVAEAEHALGVRYFEGISVRKNLSVAVYWYQRATDHGSAMAANNLGSMYLDGLAVDKNLKKGEELLALAARREDPVAMLTLAEILLNKNDFQMAKIWYDRACESGNVVAQQNRDEFTQKLEALQQRSSIELDGIKTVNNYINLLQAKISPSVVSECSYMKDYNTLKEYANRGSIIARQLCAALDHFAKALNMLLHYDSFTEEQEETFIHELSQCYRIETIVAQIPCAMNKRVSEVIKQVLDRCIIESKSVASQIDEDVRLCYAALHLNSDQLIDQFLGPCKQKYPKSIYFFLISGVANGFLRRPEDGLYNINCGLEIEPDNYELLYHRAVLLRHIRNDMDEAIKAYQTFLRVAPKDHRKIPEAYYEMAICYMHGYTLDVAMDAIIKLYREGKEAEKLQLPCFLPYKSENIAFIKPLVDMMGLEQNTESVPVNKRKQRLTDPHKVEVIQKHREWEGKTLQEKYNRGHTVISTSIKPRIKQQTANSLVGLKLITLRELNPTKDQVYNGYVLTVTIIEEAYSWTPSIHLVIEDENFDCERMLIYGFPEEHGEYLIGKMYTIGSKMHVINPYLRIGAADRKPTVRVDDFSSIVMQSESERILNMCRCCYKANASKVATLTQHLLNGSGLCRERCRCAYLESSRLTPTRILAPIVELSCSTRQ
;
A
#
# COMPACT_ATOMS: atom_id res chain seq x y z
N GLU A 1 -59.85 -39.86 22.49
CA GLU A 1 -59.13 -38.85 21.68
C GLU A 1 -59.16 -39.33 20.23
N PHE A 2 -59.12 -38.45 19.24
CA PHE A 2 -58.73 -38.81 17.87
C PHE A 2 -57.28 -38.38 17.67
N ASP A 3 -56.45 -39.25 17.07
CA ASP A 3 -55.02 -38.97 16.90
C ASP A 3 -54.82 -37.88 15.84
N ALA A 4 -54.31 -36.73 16.27
CA ALA A 4 -54.06 -35.56 15.42
C ALA A 4 -52.99 -35.79 14.32
N LYS A 5 -52.31 -36.94 14.29
CA LYS A 5 -51.50 -37.39 13.15
C LYS A 5 -52.35 -37.96 12.00
N ASP A 6 -53.37 -38.75 12.31
CA ASP A 6 -54.17 -39.46 11.29
C ASP A 6 -54.96 -38.48 10.40
N GLU A 7 -55.54 -37.42 10.99
CA GLU A 7 -56.20 -36.35 10.22
C GLU A 7 -55.24 -35.64 9.24
N ARG A 8 -53.97 -35.42 9.63
CA ARG A 8 -52.97 -34.78 8.76
C ARG A 8 -52.57 -35.69 7.59
N TYR A 9 -52.46 -37.00 7.82
CA TYR A 9 -52.20 -37.96 6.73
C TYR A 9 -53.39 -38.10 5.77
N ARG A 10 -54.63 -38.02 6.27
CA ARG A 10 -55.84 -37.96 5.40
C ARG A 10 -55.88 -36.68 4.58
N ALA A 11 -55.67 -35.52 5.20
CA ALA A 11 -55.57 -34.25 4.48
C ALA A 11 -54.45 -34.24 3.40
N LEU A 12 -53.37 -35.01 3.62
CA LEU A 12 -52.31 -35.19 2.64
C LEU A 12 -52.73 -36.06 1.45
N GLN A 13 -53.55 -37.10 1.66
CA GLN A 13 -54.16 -37.89 0.59
C GLN A 13 -55.08 -37.01 -0.27
N ASP A 14 -56.00 -36.28 0.37
CA ASP A 14 -56.97 -35.41 -0.31
C ASP A 14 -56.28 -34.31 -1.13
N ALA A 15 -55.26 -33.67 -0.55
CA ALA A 15 -54.47 -32.65 -1.25
C ALA A 15 -53.71 -33.24 -2.46
N LYS A 16 -53.16 -34.46 -2.33
CA LYS A 16 -52.50 -35.18 -3.44
C LYS A 16 -53.51 -35.60 -4.51
N GLN A 17 -54.72 -36.03 -4.14
CA GLN A 17 -55.77 -36.37 -5.10
C GLN A 17 -56.25 -35.13 -5.88
N ALA A 18 -56.50 -34.01 -5.20
CA ALA A 18 -56.87 -32.75 -5.85
C ALA A 18 -55.77 -32.26 -6.82
N ARG A 19 -54.50 -32.35 -6.42
CA ARG A 19 -53.33 -32.06 -7.27
C ARG A 19 -53.23 -33.01 -8.48
N ASN A 20 -53.50 -34.31 -8.29
CA ASN A 20 -53.42 -35.30 -9.37
C ASN A 20 -54.57 -35.14 -10.37
N LEU A 21 -55.76 -34.71 -9.93
CA LEU A 21 -56.89 -34.41 -10.81
C LEU A 21 -56.61 -33.19 -11.70
N TRP A 22 -56.08 -32.10 -11.14
CA TRP A 22 -55.79 -30.84 -11.86
C TRP A 22 -54.30 -30.44 -11.72
N PRO A 23 -53.36 -31.08 -12.45
CA PRO A 23 -51.91 -30.93 -12.22
C PRO A 23 -51.33 -29.53 -12.50
N THR A 24 -52.00 -28.72 -13.31
CA THR A 24 -51.62 -27.33 -13.63
C THR A 24 -52.11 -26.31 -12.60
N TRP A 25 -52.91 -26.73 -11.62
CA TRP A 25 -53.50 -25.81 -10.63
C TRP A 25 -52.58 -25.65 -9.41
N TRP A 26 -51.94 -24.49 -9.28
CA TRP A 26 -50.96 -24.21 -8.22
C TRP A 26 -51.48 -24.47 -6.81
N LYS A 27 -52.78 -24.23 -6.54
CA LYS A 27 -53.40 -24.46 -5.23
C LYS A 27 -53.38 -25.93 -4.79
N GLY A 28 -53.35 -26.88 -5.73
CA GLY A 28 -53.16 -28.30 -5.42
C GLY A 28 -51.77 -28.57 -4.83
N HIS A 29 -50.73 -28.08 -5.50
CA HIS A 29 -49.34 -28.21 -5.03
C HIS A 29 -49.09 -27.42 -3.73
N PHE A 30 -49.62 -26.21 -3.60
CA PHE A 30 -49.52 -25.38 -2.40
C PHE A 30 -50.17 -26.03 -1.17
N ARG A 31 -51.34 -26.67 -1.33
CA ARG A 31 -52.00 -27.43 -0.26
C ARG A 31 -51.16 -28.63 0.17
N VAL A 32 -50.61 -29.40 -0.77
CA VAL A 32 -49.68 -30.50 -0.47
C VAL A 32 -48.45 -29.99 0.28
N GLY A 33 -47.94 -28.81 -0.08
CA GLY A 33 -46.87 -28.13 0.64
C GLY A 33 -47.23 -27.77 2.08
N LYS A 34 -48.34 -27.07 2.34
CA LYS A 34 -48.73 -26.70 3.71
C LYS A 34 -49.03 -27.92 4.59
N VAL A 35 -49.53 -29.03 4.03
CA VAL A 35 -49.73 -30.27 4.82
C VAL A 35 -48.39 -30.97 5.11
N HIS A 36 -47.44 -31.01 4.17
CA HIS A 36 -46.09 -31.52 4.45
C HIS A 36 -45.36 -30.66 5.52
N ALA A 37 -45.47 -29.33 5.47
CA ALA A 37 -44.94 -28.45 6.52
C ALA A 37 -45.65 -28.67 7.88
N ALA A 38 -46.97 -28.90 7.89
CA ALA A 38 -47.71 -29.25 9.11
C ALA A 38 -47.43 -30.70 9.62
N LEU A 39 -46.66 -31.48 8.87
CA LEU A 39 -46.12 -32.80 9.27
C LEU A 39 -44.61 -32.73 9.59
N ASP A 40 -44.03 -31.52 9.65
CA ASP A 40 -42.60 -31.25 9.85
C ASP A 40 -41.69 -31.74 8.69
N GLU A 41 -42.27 -32.17 7.58
CA GLU A 41 -41.55 -32.68 6.40
C GLU A 41 -41.11 -31.54 5.44
N HIS A 42 -40.38 -30.55 5.96
CA HIS A 42 -40.13 -29.29 5.26
C HIS A 42 -39.42 -29.44 3.91
N GLU A 43 -38.55 -30.43 3.72
CA GLU A 43 -37.92 -30.74 2.42
C GLU A 43 -38.95 -31.12 1.34
N LYS A 44 -39.99 -31.88 1.71
CA LYS A 44 -41.11 -32.27 0.83
C LYS A 44 -42.09 -31.11 0.63
N ALA A 45 -42.22 -30.25 1.64
CA ALA A 45 -42.99 -29.01 1.56
C ALA A 45 -42.40 -28.04 0.53
N ILE A 46 -41.09 -27.76 0.61
CA ILE A 46 -40.33 -26.89 -0.30
C ILE A 46 -40.52 -27.33 -1.75
N LYS A 47 -40.27 -28.60 -2.08
CA LYS A 47 -40.45 -29.16 -3.43
C LYS A 47 -41.88 -29.01 -3.95
N SER A 48 -42.87 -29.00 -3.07
CA SER A 48 -44.28 -28.77 -3.41
C SER A 48 -44.61 -27.28 -3.60
N PHE A 49 -44.03 -26.39 -2.79
CA PHE A 49 -44.17 -24.94 -2.93
C PHE A 49 -43.45 -24.40 -4.16
N GLU A 50 -42.25 -24.88 -4.49
CA GLU A 50 -41.53 -24.54 -5.71
C GLU A 50 -42.34 -24.94 -6.95
N ARG A 51 -43.03 -26.08 -6.91
CA ARG A 51 -43.94 -26.50 -8.00
C ARG A 51 -45.21 -25.65 -8.08
N ALA A 52 -45.72 -25.15 -6.96
CA ALA A 52 -46.81 -24.18 -6.94
C ALA A 52 -46.36 -22.82 -7.48
N PHE A 53 -45.19 -22.35 -7.08
CA PHE A 53 -44.61 -21.06 -7.48
C PHE A 53 -44.30 -21.03 -8.98
N ALA A 54 -43.74 -22.11 -9.53
CA ALA A 54 -43.51 -22.26 -10.97
C ALA A 54 -44.80 -22.28 -11.82
N LEU A 55 -45.98 -22.45 -11.21
CA LEU A 55 -47.29 -22.39 -11.88
C LEU A 55 -47.99 -21.02 -11.74
N ASP A 56 -47.69 -20.25 -10.69
CA ASP A 56 -48.18 -18.87 -10.51
C ASP A 56 -47.21 -18.04 -9.62
N PRO A 57 -46.14 -17.47 -10.21
CA PRO A 57 -45.14 -16.71 -9.45
C PRO A 57 -45.68 -15.40 -8.83
N THR A 58 -46.90 -14.98 -9.18
CA THR A 58 -47.48 -13.72 -8.70
C THR A 58 -48.02 -13.80 -7.27
N LYS A 59 -48.00 -14.99 -6.66
CA LYS A 59 -48.64 -15.28 -5.37
C LYS A 59 -47.64 -15.22 -4.22
N THR A 60 -47.61 -14.06 -3.57
CA THR A 60 -46.82 -13.80 -2.35
C THR A 60 -47.07 -14.81 -1.23
N GLU A 61 -48.28 -15.39 -1.13
CA GLU A 61 -48.59 -16.47 -0.18
C GLU A 61 -47.80 -17.77 -0.43
N ILE A 62 -47.44 -18.07 -1.69
CA ILE A 62 -46.59 -19.21 -2.03
C ILE A 62 -45.13 -18.91 -1.65
N GLN A 63 -44.64 -17.73 -2.01
CA GLN A 63 -43.29 -17.29 -1.67
C GLN A 63 -43.06 -17.27 -0.15
N ALA A 64 -43.99 -16.70 0.62
CA ALA A 64 -43.91 -16.65 2.07
C ALA A 64 -43.88 -18.06 2.72
N ALA A 65 -44.69 -19.01 2.23
CA ALA A 65 -44.68 -20.38 2.75
C ALA A 65 -43.43 -21.19 2.33
N LEU A 66 -42.87 -20.89 1.15
CA LEU A 66 -41.60 -21.43 0.67
C LEU A 66 -40.43 -20.95 1.54
N ASP A 67 -40.36 -19.64 1.80
CA ASP A 67 -39.30 -19.04 2.61
C ASP A 67 -39.44 -19.40 4.09
N GLU A 68 -40.66 -19.43 4.64
CA GLU A 68 -40.96 -20.00 5.97
C GLU A 68 -40.42 -21.44 6.09
N SER A 69 -40.69 -22.28 5.09
CA SER A 69 -40.24 -23.68 5.10
C SER A 69 -38.73 -23.83 4.89
N ARG A 70 -38.10 -22.95 4.11
CA ARG A 70 -36.63 -22.91 3.97
C ARG A 70 -35.95 -22.46 5.26
N ILE A 71 -36.51 -21.48 5.97
CA ILE A 71 -36.01 -21.02 7.27
C ILE A 71 -36.16 -22.13 8.32
N VAL A 72 -37.28 -22.86 8.35
CA VAL A 72 -37.46 -23.98 9.29
C VAL A 72 -36.54 -25.15 8.93
N LEU A 73 -36.42 -25.54 7.65
CA LEU A 73 -35.48 -26.59 7.25
C LEU A 73 -34.02 -26.19 7.54
N HIS A 74 -33.65 -24.92 7.35
CA HIS A 74 -32.32 -24.41 7.70
C HIS A 74 -32.07 -24.52 9.21
N ARG A 75 -33.06 -24.18 10.06
CA ARG A 75 -32.98 -24.37 11.51
C ARG A 75 -32.96 -25.83 11.92
N GLN A 76 -33.70 -26.71 11.25
CA GLN A 76 -33.61 -28.17 11.47
C GLN A 76 -32.20 -28.67 11.13
N SER A 77 -31.62 -28.23 10.00
CA SER A 77 -30.22 -28.49 9.66
C SER A 77 -29.18 -27.78 10.55
N GLN A 78 -29.59 -26.90 11.46
CA GLN A 78 -28.77 -26.34 12.55
C GLN A 78 -28.96 -27.10 13.87
N VAL A 79 -30.13 -27.73 14.09
CA VAL A 79 -30.43 -28.54 15.29
C VAL A 79 -29.89 -29.96 15.16
N ASP A 80 -29.93 -30.54 13.96
CA ASP A 80 -29.20 -31.77 13.61
C ASP A 80 -27.68 -31.52 13.55
N TYR A 81 -27.26 -30.25 13.50
CA TYR A 81 -25.86 -29.81 13.58
C TYR A 81 -25.38 -29.79 15.05
N LEU A 82 -25.43 -30.95 15.71
CA LEU A 82 -24.79 -31.14 17.02
C LEU A 82 -23.26 -31.03 16.84
N ASP A 83 -22.80 -29.80 17.06
CA ASP A 83 -21.53 -29.26 16.58
C ASP A 83 -20.28 -30.09 16.98
N PRO A 84 -19.44 -30.50 16.02
CA PRO A 84 -18.09 -31.03 16.31
C PRO A 84 -17.23 -30.10 17.15
N ARG A 85 -17.51 -28.78 17.15
CA ARG A 85 -16.76 -27.74 17.88
C ARG A 85 -17.26 -27.52 19.31
N LEU A 86 -18.21 -28.33 19.79
CA LEU A 86 -18.44 -28.48 21.23
C LEU A 86 -17.38 -29.35 21.93
N TYR A 87 -16.40 -29.86 21.17
CA TYR A 87 -15.06 -30.11 21.69
C TYR A 87 -14.24 -28.82 21.59
N THR A 88 -14.16 -28.09 22.70
CA THR A 88 -13.04 -27.16 22.94
C THR A 88 -11.73 -27.94 22.91
N LYS A 89 -10.65 -27.33 22.39
CA LYS A 89 -9.31 -27.95 22.42
C LYS A 89 -9.00 -28.35 23.86
N THR A 90 -8.97 -29.65 24.14
CA THR A 90 -8.67 -30.15 25.50
C THR A 90 -7.29 -29.67 25.94
N ILE A 91 -6.97 -29.68 27.24
CA ILE A 91 -5.61 -29.35 27.71
C ILE A 91 -4.55 -30.18 26.97
N ARG A 92 -4.86 -31.44 26.61
CA ARG A 92 -4.06 -32.32 25.73
C ARG A 92 -3.87 -31.75 24.32
N GLU A 93 -4.90 -31.22 23.68
CA GLU A 93 -4.80 -30.63 22.33
C GLU A 93 -4.10 -29.27 22.34
N VAL A 94 -4.33 -28.43 23.35
CA VAL A 94 -3.57 -27.18 23.54
C VAL A 94 -2.08 -27.49 23.73
N LEU A 95 -1.74 -28.49 24.56
CA LEU A 95 -0.36 -28.95 24.73
C LEU A 95 0.23 -29.53 23.43
N ASN A 96 -0.54 -30.31 22.65
CA ASN A 96 -0.09 -30.85 21.36
C ASN A 96 0.13 -29.75 20.30
N GLU A 97 -0.68 -28.70 20.28
CA GLU A 97 -0.45 -27.55 19.40
C GLU A 97 0.76 -26.72 19.83
N LEU A 98 0.94 -26.48 21.13
CA LEU A 98 2.18 -25.91 21.66
C LEU A 98 3.39 -26.78 21.29
N GLN A 99 3.23 -28.10 21.29
CA GLN A 99 4.27 -29.04 20.86
C GLN A 99 4.61 -28.91 19.37
N GLN A 100 3.63 -28.87 18.48
CA GLN A 100 3.88 -28.65 17.04
C GLN A 100 4.48 -27.26 16.75
N LYS A 101 4.06 -26.24 17.51
CA LYS A 101 4.37 -24.82 17.26
C LYS A 101 5.69 -24.36 17.87
N PHE A 102 6.16 -25.00 18.93
CA PHE A 102 7.41 -24.70 19.63
C PHE A 102 8.42 -25.87 19.67
N GLY A 103 8.06 -27.05 19.17
CA GLY A 103 9.00 -28.17 18.96
C GLY A 103 9.43 -28.91 20.23
N THR A 104 8.57 -28.99 21.25
CA THR A 104 8.90 -29.66 22.53
C THR A 104 8.88 -31.19 22.43
N ASP A 105 9.74 -31.82 23.23
CA ASP A 105 9.91 -33.28 23.30
C ASP A 105 8.66 -33.98 23.89
N PRO A 106 8.17 -35.09 23.30
CA PRO A 106 7.13 -35.95 23.90
C PRO A 106 7.40 -36.44 25.34
N GLU A 107 8.65 -36.49 25.79
CA GLU A 107 9.01 -36.71 27.20
C GLU A 107 8.58 -35.52 28.09
N THR A 108 8.70 -34.29 27.57
CA THR A 108 8.31 -33.05 28.26
C THR A 108 6.80 -32.96 28.44
N VAL A 109 6.01 -33.30 27.40
CA VAL A 109 4.54 -33.31 27.50
C VAL A 109 4.05 -34.36 28.51
N ARG A 110 4.67 -35.56 28.55
CA ARG A 110 4.37 -36.58 29.56
C ARG A 110 4.78 -36.15 30.98
N ASN A 111 5.86 -35.37 31.13
CA ASN A 111 6.21 -34.77 32.41
C ASN A 111 5.21 -33.69 32.84
N TYR A 112 4.67 -32.87 31.93
CA TYR A 112 3.58 -31.93 32.24
C TYR A 112 2.28 -32.65 32.65
N HIS A 113 1.89 -33.74 32.00
CA HIS A 113 0.73 -34.53 32.43
C HIS A 113 0.90 -35.05 33.86
N ARG A 114 2.06 -35.63 34.19
CA ARG A 114 2.37 -36.07 35.56
C ARG A 114 2.31 -34.89 36.55
N LEU A 115 2.83 -33.73 36.17
CA LEU A 115 2.82 -32.54 37.01
C LEU A 115 1.40 -31.99 37.26
N ILE A 116 0.47 -32.16 36.31
CA ILE A 116 -0.96 -31.89 36.51
C ILE A 116 -1.57 -32.95 37.45
N GLU A 117 -1.31 -34.24 37.26
CA GLU A 117 -1.82 -35.30 38.16
C GLU A 117 -1.30 -35.17 39.61
N GLU A 118 -0.07 -34.66 39.79
CA GLU A 118 0.56 -34.45 41.10
C GLU A 118 0.12 -33.15 41.80
N ASN A 119 -0.29 -32.10 41.06
CA ASN A 119 -0.53 -30.75 41.62
C ASN A 119 -1.95 -30.20 41.41
N ASP A 120 -2.69 -30.66 40.40
CA ASP A 120 -4.11 -30.32 40.18
C ASP A 120 -4.99 -31.58 40.10
N PRO A 121 -5.49 -32.08 41.24
CA PRO A 121 -6.46 -33.17 41.28
C PRO A 121 -7.76 -32.90 40.50
N SER A 122 -8.13 -31.62 40.31
CA SER A 122 -9.34 -31.23 39.60
C SER A 122 -9.17 -31.33 38.09
N GLY A 123 -8.04 -30.86 37.54
CA GLY A 123 -7.66 -31.05 36.14
C GLY A 123 -7.43 -32.53 35.79
N ALA A 124 -6.91 -33.33 36.72
CA ALA A 124 -6.79 -34.78 36.56
C ALA A 124 -8.15 -35.49 36.49
N ASP A 125 -9.16 -35.01 37.22
CA ASP A 125 -10.55 -35.50 37.09
C ASP A 125 -11.19 -35.04 35.77
N VAL A 126 -11.00 -33.79 35.34
CA VAL A 126 -11.47 -33.29 34.03
C VAL A 126 -10.89 -34.15 32.89
N TRP A 127 -9.60 -34.46 32.93
CA TRP A 127 -8.94 -35.29 31.92
C TRP A 127 -9.55 -36.69 31.84
N LYS A 128 -9.84 -37.33 32.99
CA LYS A 128 -10.56 -38.63 33.03
C LYS A 128 -11.99 -38.50 32.50
N GLY A 129 -12.67 -37.39 32.79
CA GLY A 129 -13.97 -37.05 32.20
C GLY A 129 -13.93 -37.09 30.67
N HIS A 130 -12.94 -36.42 30.07
CA HIS A 130 -12.73 -36.43 28.61
C HIS A 130 -12.36 -37.80 28.05
N GLN A 131 -11.56 -38.61 28.75
CA GLN A 131 -11.24 -39.97 28.29
C GLN A 131 -12.50 -40.85 28.16
N TYR A 132 -13.35 -40.83 29.19
CA TYR A 132 -14.61 -41.57 29.19
C TYR A 132 -15.67 -40.96 28.24
N GLU A 133 -15.63 -39.66 27.95
CA GLU A 133 -16.52 -39.06 26.96
C GLU A 133 -16.09 -39.39 25.51
N LEU A 134 -14.79 -39.32 25.20
CA LEU A 134 -14.30 -39.54 23.84
C LEU A 134 -14.20 -41.03 23.47
N GLY A 135 -13.83 -41.88 24.42
CA GLY A 135 -13.40 -43.25 24.14
C GLY A 135 -11.98 -43.28 23.58
N ASP A 136 -10.98 -43.18 24.45
CA ASP A 136 -9.55 -43.23 24.07
C ASP A 136 -9.08 -44.68 23.80
N VAL A 137 -7.86 -44.87 23.29
CA VAL A 137 -7.37 -46.17 22.77
C VAL A 137 -7.54 -47.37 23.74
N ASP A 138 -7.44 -47.13 25.04
CA ASP A 138 -7.57 -48.15 26.11
C ASP A 138 -8.84 -47.98 26.98
N VAL A 139 -9.80 -47.13 26.59
CA VAL A 139 -10.99 -46.78 27.39
C VAL A 139 -12.24 -46.71 26.52
N GLU A 140 -13.25 -47.55 26.78
CA GLU A 140 -14.55 -47.46 26.08
C GLU A 140 -15.34 -46.20 26.51
N GLN A 141 -16.13 -45.64 25.58
CA GLN A 141 -16.96 -44.46 25.83
C GLN A 141 -18.07 -44.76 26.86
N ASP A 142 -18.04 -44.05 27.99
CA ASP A 142 -19.02 -44.14 29.08
C ASP A 142 -19.35 -42.75 29.62
N TYR A 143 -20.48 -42.18 29.15
CA TYR A 143 -20.95 -40.87 29.61
C TYR A 143 -21.32 -40.85 31.10
N GLU A 144 -21.67 -41.98 31.74
CA GLU A 144 -21.99 -42.03 33.17
C GLU A 144 -20.72 -41.87 34.01
N GLN A 145 -19.60 -42.47 33.58
CA GLN A 145 -18.28 -42.22 34.18
C GLN A 145 -17.77 -40.82 33.87
N ALA A 146 -17.89 -40.35 32.62
CA ALA A 146 -17.53 -38.98 32.25
C ALA A 146 -18.23 -37.95 33.15
N ALA A 147 -19.54 -38.08 33.33
CA ALA A 147 -20.32 -37.19 34.20
C ALA A 147 -19.93 -37.30 35.69
N LYS A 148 -19.57 -38.48 36.20
CA LYS A 148 -19.03 -38.64 37.57
C LYS A 148 -17.71 -37.90 37.76
N TYR A 149 -16.79 -38.01 36.80
CA TYR A 149 -15.50 -37.32 36.85
C TYR A 149 -15.65 -35.80 36.69
N PHE A 150 -16.46 -35.31 35.74
CA PHE A 150 -16.76 -33.89 35.64
C PHE A 150 -17.49 -33.34 36.88
N ALA A 151 -18.36 -34.12 37.53
CA ALA A 151 -18.97 -33.73 38.81
C ALA A 151 -17.95 -33.68 39.96
N LYS A 152 -16.99 -34.62 40.00
CA LYS A 152 -15.88 -34.59 40.96
C LYS A 152 -15.01 -33.34 40.75
N ALA A 153 -14.67 -32.99 39.52
CA ALA A 153 -13.96 -31.75 39.18
C ALA A 153 -14.76 -30.49 39.54
N ALA A 154 -16.05 -30.43 39.20
CA ALA A 154 -16.94 -29.31 39.51
C ALA A 154 -17.05 -29.07 41.04
N SER A 155 -17.09 -30.14 41.85
CA SER A 155 -17.10 -30.04 43.31
C SER A 155 -15.81 -29.46 43.92
N GLN A 156 -14.71 -29.44 43.15
CA GLN A 156 -13.43 -28.84 43.53
C GLN A 156 -13.28 -27.38 43.04
N GLY A 157 -14.31 -26.81 42.39
CA GLY A 157 -14.28 -25.44 41.86
C GLY A 157 -13.77 -25.30 40.43
N ASN A 158 -13.54 -26.41 39.71
CA ASN A 158 -12.97 -26.38 38.37
C ASN A 158 -14.02 -25.96 37.31
N ALA A 159 -13.74 -24.88 36.56
CA ALA A 159 -14.64 -24.31 35.56
C ALA A 159 -14.90 -25.26 34.37
N GLU A 160 -13.87 -25.93 33.85
CA GLU A 160 -14.01 -26.91 32.76
C GLU A 160 -14.85 -28.12 33.20
N GLY A 161 -14.70 -28.55 34.46
CA GLY A 161 -15.54 -29.58 35.07
C GLY A 161 -17.01 -29.16 35.19
N MET A 162 -17.26 -27.93 35.66
CA MET A 162 -18.62 -27.36 35.74
C MET A 162 -19.28 -27.22 34.37
N TYR A 163 -18.54 -26.69 33.38
CA TYR A 163 -19.02 -26.52 32.00
C TYR A 163 -19.37 -27.86 31.33
N ASN A 164 -18.49 -28.85 31.42
CA ASN A 164 -18.73 -30.16 30.79
C ASN A 164 -19.83 -30.95 31.52
N LEU A 165 -19.91 -30.88 32.85
CA LEU A 165 -21.05 -31.42 33.58
C LEU A 165 -22.37 -30.76 33.14
N ALA A 166 -22.39 -29.43 32.96
CA ALA A 166 -23.57 -28.74 32.45
C ALA A 166 -23.98 -29.21 31.05
N ARG A 167 -23.00 -29.40 30.15
CA ARG A 167 -23.21 -29.89 28.77
C ARG A 167 -23.81 -31.31 28.75
N LEU A 168 -23.30 -32.23 29.57
CA LEU A 168 -23.87 -33.58 29.72
C LEU A 168 -25.26 -33.55 30.37
N THR A 169 -25.47 -32.73 31.41
CA THR A 169 -26.74 -32.58 32.13
C THR A 169 -27.84 -31.94 31.27
N ASP A 170 -27.51 -31.04 30.35
CA ASP A 170 -28.47 -30.42 29.43
C ASP A 170 -28.92 -31.39 28.32
N ARG A 171 -28.00 -32.26 27.87
CA ARG A 171 -28.26 -33.31 26.88
C ARG A 171 -28.95 -34.53 27.48
N GLY A 172 -28.67 -34.88 28.74
CA GLY A 172 -29.12 -36.12 29.39
C GLY A 172 -28.20 -37.31 29.11
N LEU A 173 -26.91 -37.06 28.90
CA LEU A 173 -25.89 -38.08 28.61
C LEU A 173 -25.21 -38.50 29.92
N GLY A 174 -25.34 -39.77 30.31
CA GLY A 174 -24.78 -40.30 31.55
C GLY A 174 -25.44 -39.81 32.85
N VAL A 175 -26.21 -38.73 32.79
CA VAL A 175 -26.97 -38.15 33.91
C VAL A 175 -28.40 -37.82 33.48
N LYS A 176 -29.31 -37.74 34.44
CA LYS A 176 -30.69 -37.31 34.18
C LYS A 176 -30.68 -35.88 33.64
N LYS A 177 -31.38 -35.66 32.52
CA LYS A 177 -31.55 -34.35 31.90
C LYS A 177 -32.18 -33.33 32.85
N ASP A 178 -31.46 -32.24 33.14
CA ASP A 178 -31.90 -31.13 33.99
C ASP A 178 -31.28 -29.79 33.54
N HIS A 179 -32.03 -29.04 32.75
CA HIS A 179 -31.62 -27.72 32.26
C HIS A 179 -31.44 -26.67 33.38
N SER A 180 -32.08 -26.84 34.53
CA SER A 180 -32.01 -25.91 35.67
C SER A 180 -30.82 -26.18 36.59
N LEU A 181 -30.31 -27.42 36.60
CA LEU A 181 -28.98 -27.73 37.11
C LEU A 181 -27.90 -27.26 36.13
N ALA A 182 -28.07 -27.52 34.83
CA ALA A 182 -27.12 -27.10 33.80
C ALA A 182 -26.94 -25.57 33.73
N LEU A 183 -28.01 -24.78 33.88
CA LEU A 183 -27.92 -23.31 33.97
C LEU A 183 -27.03 -22.86 35.13
N ARG A 184 -27.29 -23.35 36.35
CA ARG A 184 -26.55 -22.95 37.56
C ARG A 184 -25.07 -23.34 37.51
N LEU A 185 -24.76 -24.48 36.90
CA LEU A 185 -23.36 -24.91 36.69
C LEU A 185 -22.62 -23.97 35.73
N LEU A 186 -23.30 -23.43 34.70
CA LEU A 186 -22.71 -22.44 33.80
C LEU A 186 -22.56 -21.07 34.47
N GLU A 187 -23.52 -20.65 35.30
CA GLU A 187 -23.40 -19.44 36.14
C GLU A 187 -22.18 -19.56 37.08
N GLN A 188 -22.02 -20.70 37.77
CA GLN A 188 -20.88 -20.97 38.65
C GLN A 188 -19.52 -21.05 37.91
N ALA A 189 -19.50 -21.55 36.68
CA ALA A 189 -18.30 -21.58 35.84
C ALA A 189 -17.91 -20.16 35.35
N ALA A 190 -18.89 -19.35 34.93
CA ALA A 190 -18.70 -17.97 34.48
C ALA A 190 -18.33 -16.98 35.62
N GLU A 191 -18.41 -17.42 36.88
CA GLU A 191 -17.95 -16.70 38.07
C GLU A 191 -16.52 -17.08 38.52
N GLN A 192 -15.88 -18.09 37.90
CA GLN A 192 -14.50 -18.46 38.25
C GLN A 192 -13.47 -17.45 37.73
N PRO A 193 -12.27 -17.35 38.35
CA PRO A 193 -11.19 -16.50 37.86
C PRO A 193 -10.75 -16.84 36.44
N LEU A 194 -10.34 -15.84 35.66
CA LEU A 194 -9.91 -16.01 34.26
C LEU A 194 -8.52 -16.66 34.10
N GLU A 195 -7.69 -16.59 35.14
CA GLU A 195 -6.36 -17.22 35.20
C GLU A 195 -6.46 -18.55 35.96
N HIS A 196 -5.81 -19.59 35.46
CA HIS A 196 -5.81 -20.91 36.09
C HIS A 196 -5.14 -20.84 37.47
N SER A 197 -5.85 -21.35 38.48
CA SER A 197 -5.46 -21.33 39.91
C SER A 197 -4.02 -21.76 40.23
N ILE A 198 -3.48 -22.72 39.47
CA ILE A 198 -2.17 -23.35 39.67
C ILE A 198 -1.21 -22.96 38.54
N LEU A 199 -1.69 -22.93 37.29
CA LEU A 199 -0.88 -22.62 36.11
C LEU A 199 -0.95 -21.13 35.76
N LYS A 200 -0.17 -20.31 36.45
CA LYS A 200 -0.11 -18.86 36.20
C LYS A 200 0.27 -18.53 34.76
N GLY A 201 -0.44 -17.56 34.18
CA GLY A 201 -0.36 -17.20 32.76
C GLY A 201 -1.14 -18.11 31.81
N CYS A 202 -1.74 -19.21 32.28
CA CYS A 202 -2.68 -20.03 31.50
C CYS A 202 -4.13 -19.57 31.72
N PRO A 203 -4.98 -19.58 30.68
CA PRO A 203 -6.40 -19.28 30.83
C PRO A 203 -7.10 -20.40 31.62
N ASN A 204 -8.10 -20.02 32.41
CA ASN A 204 -8.99 -20.98 33.06
C ASN A 204 -10.04 -21.47 32.06
N VAL A 205 -9.84 -22.68 31.53
CA VAL A 205 -10.72 -23.31 30.53
C VAL A 205 -12.11 -23.54 31.15
N GLY A 206 -13.17 -23.34 30.38
CA GLY A 206 -14.56 -23.47 30.80
C GLY A 206 -15.23 -22.14 31.19
N VAL A 207 -14.47 -21.08 31.48
CA VAL A 207 -15.05 -19.78 31.89
C VAL A 207 -15.65 -19.04 30.69
N ALA A 208 -14.88 -18.81 29.63
CA ALA A 208 -15.35 -18.11 28.42
C ALA A 208 -16.38 -18.96 27.64
N GLU A 209 -16.27 -20.28 27.75
CA GLU A 209 -17.21 -21.28 27.23
C GLU A 209 -18.56 -21.23 27.97
N ALA A 210 -18.54 -21.11 29.31
CA ALA A 210 -19.74 -20.98 30.10
C ALA A 210 -20.44 -19.63 29.88
N GLU A 211 -19.68 -18.53 29.80
CA GLU A 211 -20.21 -17.23 29.39
C GLU A 211 -20.84 -17.27 27.99
N HIS A 212 -20.20 -17.92 27.01
CA HIS A 212 -20.79 -18.11 25.68
C HIS A 212 -22.10 -18.91 25.75
N ALA A 213 -22.14 -20.01 26.49
CA ALA A 213 -23.32 -20.83 26.66
C ALA A 213 -24.46 -20.09 27.40
N LEU A 214 -24.16 -19.23 28.37
CA LEU A 214 -25.13 -18.31 28.99
C LEU A 214 -25.66 -17.32 27.94
N GLY A 215 -24.79 -16.77 27.10
CA GLY A 215 -25.16 -15.94 25.95
C GLY A 215 -26.17 -16.63 25.02
N VAL A 216 -25.92 -17.90 24.66
CA VAL A 216 -26.86 -18.73 23.86
C VAL A 216 -28.19 -18.93 24.60
N ARG A 217 -28.16 -19.33 25.88
CA ARG A 217 -29.40 -19.54 26.67
C ARG A 217 -30.27 -18.29 26.74
N TYR A 218 -29.68 -17.10 26.97
CA TYR A 218 -30.42 -15.84 26.96
C TYR A 218 -30.83 -15.38 25.55
N PHE A 219 -30.05 -15.71 24.52
CA PHE A 219 -30.40 -15.41 23.12
C PHE A 219 -31.61 -16.22 22.67
N GLU A 220 -31.71 -17.50 23.04
CA GLU A 220 -32.77 -18.41 22.59
C GLU A 220 -33.97 -18.48 23.54
N GLY A 221 -33.72 -18.40 24.86
CA GLY A 221 -34.71 -18.62 25.91
C GLY A 221 -34.70 -20.04 26.49
N ILE A 222 -33.55 -20.73 26.45
CA ILE A 222 -33.43 -22.10 27.01
C ILE A 222 -33.36 -22.00 28.53
N SER A 223 -34.47 -22.34 29.20
CA SER A 223 -34.66 -22.34 30.65
C SER A 223 -34.51 -21.01 31.38
N VAL A 224 -34.18 -19.94 30.65
CA VAL A 224 -34.28 -18.54 31.07
C VAL A 224 -35.28 -17.80 30.18
N ARG A 225 -35.86 -16.69 30.64
CA ARG A 225 -36.64 -15.83 29.76
C ARG A 225 -35.71 -15.20 28.71
N LYS A 226 -35.97 -15.47 27.43
CA LYS A 226 -35.25 -14.88 26.28
C LYS A 226 -35.06 -13.37 26.48
N ASN A 227 -33.80 -12.93 26.46
CA ASN A 227 -33.40 -11.55 26.69
C ASN A 227 -32.13 -11.25 25.88
N LEU A 228 -32.31 -10.62 24.72
CA LEU A 228 -31.22 -10.34 23.79
C LEU A 228 -30.17 -9.38 24.38
N SER A 229 -30.55 -8.43 25.24
CA SER A 229 -29.60 -7.51 25.88
C SER A 229 -28.69 -8.23 26.88
N VAL A 230 -29.19 -9.25 27.58
CA VAL A 230 -28.38 -10.09 28.48
C VAL A 230 -27.52 -11.07 27.67
N ALA A 231 -27.99 -11.55 26.52
CA ALA A 231 -27.16 -12.30 25.58
C ALA A 231 -25.96 -11.47 25.07
N VAL A 232 -26.18 -10.21 24.68
CA VAL A 232 -25.11 -9.27 24.29
C VAL A 232 -24.08 -9.09 25.41
N TYR A 233 -24.52 -8.93 26.66
CA TYR A 233 -23.62 -8.82 27.81
C TYR A 233 -22.71 -10.04 27.96
N TRP A 234 -23.28 -11.25 27.92
CA TRP A 234 -22.52 -12.50 28.05
C TRP A 234 -21.61 -12.77 26.85
N TYR A 235 -22.08 -12.50 25.62
CA TYR A 235 -21.23 -12.63 24.43
C TYR A 235 -20.10 -11.59 24.39
N GLN A 236 -20.29 -10.38 24.91
CA GLN A 236 -19.22 -9.38 25.05
C GLN A 236 -18.16 -9.87 26.06
N ARG A 237 -18.56 -10.31 27.26
CA ARG A 237 -17.63 -10.91 28.25
C ARG A 237 -16.83 -12.08 27.65
N ALA A 238 -17.53 -13.07 27.08
CA ALA A 238 -16.87 -14.22 26.47
C ALA A 238 -15.93 -13.81 25.31
N THR A 239 -16.28 -12.80 24.53
CA THR A 239 -15.42 -12.23 23.48
C THR A 239 -14.14 -11.63 24.06
N ASP A 240 -14.25 -10.84 25.12
CA ASP A 240 -13.11 -10.19 25.77
C ASP A 240 -12.21 -11.23 26.46
N HIS A 241 -12.80 -12.29 27.02
CA HIS A 241 -12.11 -13.43 27.64
C HIS A 241 -11.60 -14.50 26.64
N GLY A 242 -11.73 -14.27 25.33
CA GLY A 242 -11.05 -15.06 24.30
C GLY A 242 -11.94 -15.91 23.39
N SER A 243 -13.21 -16.15 23.72
CA SER A 243 -14.12 -16.98 22.92
C SER A 243 -14.28 -16.43 21.50
N ALA A 244 -14.06 -17.31 20.51
CA ALA A 244 -14.23 -16.99 19.10
C ALA A 244 -15.72 -17.07 18.68
N MET A 245 -16.44 -18.07 19.19
CA MET A 245 -17.87 -18.30 18.96
C MET A 245 -18.73 -17.15 19.53
N ALA A 246 -18.32 -16.57 20.66
CA ALA A 246 -18.97 -15.39 21.21
C ALA A 246 -18.75 -14.14 20.34
N ALA A 247 -17.54 -13.96 19.81
CA ALA A 247 -17.23 -12.86 18.90
C ALA A 247 -18.00 -12.99 17.57
N ASN A 248 -18.19 -14.22 17.07
CA ASN A 248 -19.07 -14.51 15.94
C ASN A 248 -20.53 -14.11 16.24
N ASN A 249 -21.09 -14.60 17.34
CA ASN A 249 -22.50 -14.36 17.68
C ASN A 249 -22.77 -12.86 17.96
N LEU A 250 -21.87 -12.18 18.68
CA LEU A 250 -21.93 -10.74 18.91
C LEU A 250 -21.79 -9.94 17.61
N GLY A 251 -20.90 -10.39 16.71
CA GLY A 251 -20.73 -9.81 15.38
C GLY A 251 -22.03 -9.81 14.59
N SER A 252 -22.69 -10.97 14.50
CA SER A 252 -24.02 -11.12 13.87
C SER A 252 -25.08 -10.23 14.53
N MET A 253 -25.11 -10.12 15.86
CA MET A 253 -26.05 -9.23 16.55
C MET A 253 -25.84 -7.75 16.20
N TYR A 254 -24.59 -7.31 15.98
CA TYR A 254 -24.30 -5.97 15.44
C TYR A 254 -24.62 -5.80 13.95
N LEU A 255 -24.47 -6.86 13.14
CA LEU A 255 -24.89 -6.83 11.73
C LEU A 255 -26.40 -6.70 11.58
N ASP A 256 -27.18 -7.38 12.42
CA ASP A 256 -28.64 -7.41 12.34
C ASP A 256 -29.32 -6.26 13.12
N GLY A 257 -28.67 -5.74 14.16
CA GLY A 257 -29.26 -4.74 15.07
C GLY A 257 -30.07 -5.37 16.21
N LEU A 258 -29.66 -6.55 16.69
CA LEU A 258 -30.39 -7.32 17.70
C LEU A 258 -30.02 -6.84 19.10
N ALA A 259 -30.85 -5.96 19.67
CA ALA A 259 -30.67 -5.34 20.99
C ALA A 259 -29.38 -4.49 21.17
N VAL A 260 -28.70 -4.21 20.06
CA VAL A 260 -27.65 -3.20 19.88
C VAL A 260 -27.94 -2.43 18.59
N ASP A 261 -27.47 -1.19 18.49
CA ASP A 261 -27.60 -0.42 17.25
C ASP A 261 -26.87 -1.12 16.10
N LYS A 262 -27.56 -1.23 14.95
CA LYS A 262 -27.05 -1.90 13.74
C LYS A 262 -25.77 -1.21 13.26
N ASN A 263 -24.65 -1.91 13.37
CA ASN A 263 -23.32 -1.38 13.06
C ASN A 263 -22.53 -2.41 12.25
N LEU A 264 -22.63 -2.29 10.93
CA LEU A 264 -21.99 -3.21 9.97
C LEU A 264 -20.47 -3.30 10.21
N LYS A 265 -19.81 -2.14 10.43
CA LYS A 265 -18.37 -2.08 10.68
C LYS A 265 -17.96 -2.83 11.96
N LYS A 266 -18.65 -2.62 13.08
CA LYS A 266 -18.35 -3.33 14.33
C LYS A 266 -18.66 -4.82 14.23
N GLY A 267 -19.73 -5.20 13.51
CA GLY A 267 -20.04 -6.61 13.25
C GLY A 267 -18.94 -7.30 12.44
N GLU A 268 -18.42 -6.64 11.40
CA GLU A 268 -17.29 -7.12 10.60
C GLU A 268 -15.97 -7.19 11.39
N GLU A 269 -15.68 -6.20 12.25
CA GLU A 269 -14.49 -6.19 13.11
C GLU A 269 -14.50 -7.38 14.10
N LEU A 270 -15.68 -7.73 14.62
CA LEU A 270 -15.91 -8.88 15.50
C LEU A 270 -15.86 -10.23 14.76
N LEU A 271 -16.46 -10.34 13.58
CA LEU A 271 -16.32 -11.53 12.73
C LEU A 271 -14.87 -11.75 12.30
N ALA A 272 -14.14 -10.68 11.98
CA ALA A 272 -12.70 -10.76 11.69
C ALA A 272 -11.87 -11.12 12.94
N LEU A 273 -12.32 -10.77 14.16
CA LEU A 273 -11.70 -11.24 15.40
C LEU A 273 -11.94 -12.73 15.63
N ALA A 274 -13.17 -13.20 15.45
CA ALA A 274 -13.54 -14.62 15.52
C ALA A 274 -12.77 -15.46 14.49
N ALA A 275 -12.71 -15.02 13.24
CA ALA A 275 -11.96 -15.67 12.17
C ALA A 275 -10.43 -15.68 12.41
N ARG A 276 -9.87 -14.66 13.09
CA ARG A 276 -8.47 -14.68 13.58
C ARG A 276 -8.24 -15.60 14.77
N ARG A 277 -9.30 -15.98 15.50
CA ARG A 277 -9.31 -16.96 16.59
C ARG A 277 -9.84 -18.33 16.11
N GLU A 278 -9.64 -18.64 14.84
CA GLU A 278 -9.92 -19.94 14.22
C GLU A 278 -11.41 -20.35 14.13
N ASP A 279 -12.38 -19.46 14.38
CA ASP A 279 -13.82 -19.79 14.25
C ASP A 279 -14.24 -20.03 12.78
N PRO A 280 -14.67 -21.25 12.39
CA PRO A 280 -14.96 -21.53 11.00
C PRO A 280 -16.35 -21.06 10.53
N VAL A 281 -17.27 -20.67 11.42
CA VAL A 281 -18.52 -19.97 11.01
C VAL A 281 -18.16 -18.54 10.64
N ALA A 282 -17.40 -17.85 11.49
CA ALA A 282 -17.00 -16.47 11.25
C ALA A 282 -16.16 -16.33 9.98
N MET A 283 -15.26 -17.28 9.70
CA MET A 283 -14.55 -17.32 8.41
C MET A 283 -15.51 -17.41 7.21
N LEU A 284 -16.52 -18.27 7.28
CA LEU A 284 -17.52 -18.46 6.22
C LEU A 284 -18.41 -17.21 6.05
N THR A 285 -18.95 -16.67 7.14
CA THR A 285 -19.78 -15.46 7.13
C THR A 285 -18.98 -14.22 6.68
N LEU A 286 -17.73 -14.08 7.12
CA LEU A 286 -16.82 -13.03 6.66
C LEU A 286 -16.48 -13.19 5.18
N ALA A 287 -16.27 -14.42 4.70
CA ALA A 287 -16.07 -14.69 3.27
C ALA A 287 -17.29 -14.28 2.44
N GLU A 288 -18.52 -14.55 2.88
CA GLU A 288 -19.73 -14.09 2.19
C GLU A 288 -19.90 -12.56 2.23
N ILE A 289 -19.57 -11.91 3.35
CA ILE A 289 -19.60 -10.43 3.45
C ILE A 289 -18.57 -9.81 2.49
N LEU A 290 -17.36 -10.36 2.43
CA LEU A 290 -16.31 -9.90 1.51
C LEU A 290 -16.67 -10.18 0.04
N LEU A 291 -17.31 -11.32 -0.24
CA LEU A 291 -17.85 -11.65 -1.57
C LEU A 291 -18.89 -10.61 -2.01
N ASN A 292 -19.82 -10.25 -1.10
CA ASN A 292 -20.83 -9.21 -1.33
C ASN A 292 -20.21 -7.79 -1.45
N LYS A 293 -18.99 -7.57 -0.95
CA LYS A 293 -18.20 -6.34 -1.13
C LYS A 293 -17.27 -6.37 -2.35
N ASN A 294 -17.28 -7.44 -3.14
CA ASN A 294 -16.39 -7.68 -4.28
C ASN A 294 -14.89 -7.82 -3.91
N ASP A 295 -14.54 -8.05 -2.64
CA ASP A 295 -13.20 -8.48 -2.25
C ASP A 295 -13.07 -9.99 -2.44
N PHE A 296 -13.04 -10.40 -3.72
CA PHE A 296 -12.98 -11.81 -4.10
C PHE A 296 -11.71 -12.51 -3.61
N GLN A 297 -10.63 -11.76 -3.33
CA GLN A 297 -9.36 -12.33 -2.86
C GLN A 297 -9.45 -12.69 -1.38
N MET A 298 -9.84 -11.75 -0.51
CA MET A 298 -10.01 -12.04 0.91
C MET A 298 -11.21 -12.96 1.16
N ALA A 299 -12.28 -12.85 0.38
CA ALA A 299 -13.38 -13.80 0.41
C ALA A 299 -12.91 -15.24 0.16
N LYS A 300 -12.11 -15.47 -0.89
CA LYS A 300 -11.54 -16.80 -1.16
C LYS A 300 -10.61 -17.26 -0.05
N ILE A 301 -9.71 -16.41 0.44
CA ILE A 301 -8.76 -16.76 1.51
C ILE A 301 -9.49 -17.21 2.79
N TRP A 302 -10.55 -16.51 3.20
CA TRP A 302 -11.32 -16.92 4.38
C TRP A 302 -12.21 -18.15 4.12
N TYR A 303 -12.73 -18.33 2.90
CA TYR A 303 -13.50 -19.53 2.56
C TYR A 303 -12.62 -20.79 2.48
N ASP A 304 -11.46 -20.71 1.83
CA ASP A 304 -10.49 -21.82 1.80
C ASP A 304 -10.01 -22.18 3.22
N ARG A 305 -9.79 -21.18 4.10
CA ARG A 305 -9.51 -21.43 5.52
C ARG A 305 -10.67 -22.05 6.30
N ALA A 306 -11.92 -21.71 5.98
CA ALA A 306 -13.09 -22.40 6.55
C ALA A 306 -13.12 -23.88 6.12
N CYS A 307 -12.72 -24.19 4.89
CA CYS A 307 -12.55 -25.57 4.43
C CYS A 307 -11.39 -26.29 5.13
N GLU A 308 -10.24 -25.63 5.31
CA GLU A 308 -9.06 -26.17 6.01
C GLU A 308 -9.34 -26.46 7.49
N SER A 309 -10.13 -25.61 8.15
CA SER A 309 -10.59 -25.76 9.54
C SER A 309 -11.82 -26.66 9.71
N GLY A 310 -12.12 -27.52 8.72
CA GLY A 310 -13.13 -28.58 8.85
C GLY A 310 -14.59 -28.10 8.79
N ASN A 311 -14.88 -26.91 8.26
CA ASN A 311 -16.27 -26.49 8.08
C ASN A 311 -16.96 -27.30 6.98
N VAL A 312 -17.78 -28.27 7.37
CA VAL A 312 -18.52 -29.17 6.47
C VAL A 312 -19.38 -28.39 5.45
N VAL A 313 -20.03 -27.29 5.84
CA VAL A 313 -20.81 -26.45 4.91
C VAL A 313 -19.90 -25.78 3.88
N ALA A 314 -18.74 -25.27 4.30
CA ALA A 314 -17.77 -24.68 3.37
C ALA A 314 -17.17 -25.73 2.43
N GLN A 315 -16.89 -26.93 2.93
CA GLN A 315 -16.35 -28.04 2.13
C GLN A 315 -17.37 -28.57 1.12
N GLN A 316 -18.61 -28.85 1.55
CA GLN A 316 -19.69 -29.34 0.69
C GLN A 316 -20.05 -28.32 -0.39
N ASN A 317 -20.17 -27.06 -0.02
CA ASN A 317 -20.54 -26.00 -0.94
C ASN A 317 -19.30 -25.38 -1.62
N ARG A 318 -18.10 -25.98 -1.55
CA ARG A 318 -16.89 -25.39 -2.12
C ARG A 318 -16.99 -25.18 -3.62
N ASP A 319 -17.58 -26.14 -4.33
CA ASP A 319 -17.80 -26.02 -5.78
C ASP A 319 -18.91 -25.01 -6.08
N GLU A 320 -19.96 -24.92 -5.26
CA GLU A 320 -21.00 -23.89 -5.41
C GLU A 320 -20.44 -22.50 -5.12
N PHE A 321 -19.66 -22.30 -4.05
CA PHE A 321 -19.01 -21.03 -3.72
C PHE A 321 -17.95 -20.67 -4.75
N THR A 322 -17.19 -21.63 -5.28
CA THR A 322 -16.23 -21.37 -6.37
C THR A 322 -16.98 -20.99 -7.63
N GLN A 323 -18.06 -21.69 -8.00
CA GLN A 323 -18.94 -21.29 -9.11
C GLN A 323 -19.66 -19.97 -8.87
N LYS A 324 -20.05 -19.63 -7.64
CA LYS A 324 -20.67 -18.35 -7.23
C LYS A 324 -19.65 -17.22 -7.27
N LEU A 325 -18.40 -17.47 -6.86
CA LEU A 325 -17.29 -16.53 -6.93
C LEU A 325 -16.83 -16.36 -8.38
N GLU A 326 -16.74 -17.42 -9.17
CA GLU A 326 -16.45 -17.35 -10.61
C GLU A 326 -17.62 -16.76 -11.41
N ALA A 327 -18.87 -16.99 -11.02
CA ALA A 327 -20.06 -16.39 -11.64
C ALA A 327 -20.34 -14.96 -11.13
N LEU A 328 -19.79 -14.53 -9.99
CA LEU A 328 -19.75 -13.13 -9.58
C LEU A 328 -18.51 -12.43 -10.14
N GLN A 329 -17.41 -13.13 -10.39
CA GLN A 329 -16.29 -12.63 -11.19
C GLN A 329 -16.69 -12.54 -12.67
N GLN A 330 -17.47 -13.48 -13.20
CA GLN A 330 -17.98 -13.47 -14.58
C GLN A 330 -19.24 -12.62 -14.74
N ARG A 331 -20.13 -12.50 -13.73
CA ARG A 331 -21.11 -11.41 -13.74
C ARG A 331 -20.38 -10.09 -13.64
N SER A 332 -19.44 -9.91 -12.72
CA SER A 332 -18.61 -8.71 -12.79
C SER A 332 -17.85 -8.61 -14.11
N SER A 333 -17.57 -9.69 -14.88
CA SER A 333 -16.95 -9.64 -16.22
C SER A 333 -17.91 -9.45 -17.40
N ILE A 334 -19.22 -9.62 -17.23
CA ILE A 334 -20.29 -9.58 -18.27
C ILE A 334 -21.24 -8.40 -18.01
N GLU A 335 -21.48 -8.10 -16.74
CA GLU A 335 -21.65 -6.73 -16.30
C GLU A 335 -20.42 -5.95 -16.77
N LEU A 336 -19.15 -6.26 -16.47
CA LEU A 336 -18.02 -5.70 -17.27
C LEU A 336 -17.99 -6.21 -18.74
N ASP A 337 -19.11 -6.41 -19.45
CA ASP A 337 -19.24 -6.15 -20.90
C ASP A 337 -20.34 -5.08 -21.17
N GLY A 338 -21.57 -5.26 -20.67
CA GLY A 338 -22.63 -4.23 -20.77
C GLY A 338 -22.38 -3.00 -19.87
N ILE A 339 -22.15 -3.26 -18.59
CA ILE A 339 -21.53 -2.39 -17.58
C ILE A 339 -19.99 -2.21 -17.80
N LYS A 340 -19.30 -2.86 -18.75
CA LYS A 340 -18.03 -2.29 -19.30
C LYS A 340 -18.39 -1.06 -20.11
N THR A 341 -19.48 -1.07 -20.86
CA THR A 341 -19.91 0.12 -21.59
C THR A 341 -20.36 1.22 -20.62
N VAL A 342 -21.20 0.89 -19.63
CA VAL A 342 -21.77 1.87 -18.68
C VAL A 342 -20.89 2.17 -17.46
N ASN A 343 -20.25 1.19 -16.82
CA ASN A 343 -19.26 1.42 -15.76
C ASN A 343 -17.81 1.45 -16.26
N ASN A 344 -17.51 1.41 -17.57
CA ASN A 344 -16.43 2.30 -18.00
C ASN A 344 -16.95 3.72 -17.83
N TYR A 345 -18.02 4.15 -18.51
CA TYR A 345 -18.50 5.54 -18.42
C TYR A 345 -18.62 6.10 -16.98
N ILE A 346 -19.00 5.27 -15.99
CA ILE A 346 -19.07 5.64 -14.56
C ILE A 346 -17.78 5.38 -13.76
N ASN A 347 -16.97 4.33 -13.99
CA ASN A 347 -15.67 4.19 -13.28
C ASN A 347 -14.56 5.09 -13.87
N LEU A 348 -14.65 5.45 -15.16
CA LEU A 348 -13.90 6.55 -15.78
C LEU A 348 -14.24 7.89 -15.07
N LEU A 349 -15.43 8.01 -14.48
CA LEU A 349 -15.83 9.18 -13.69
C LEU A 349 -15.41 9.12 -12.21
N GLN A 350 -15.40 7.95 -11.56
CA GLN A 350 -15.29 7.87 -10.09
C GLN A 350 -14.21 6.94 -9.50
N ALA A 351 -13.60 6.01 -10.24
CA ALA A 351 -12.70 5.02 -9.62
C ALA A 351 -11.67 4.37 -10.56
N LYS A 352 -10.69 5.13 -11.12
CA LYS A 352 -9.48 4.49 -11.69
C LYS A 352 -8.15 5.25 -11.68
N ILE A 353 -7.92 6.10 -10.67
CA ILE A 353 -6.55 6.35 -10.22
C ILE A 353 -6.15 5.23 -9.26
N SER A 354 -5.18 4.42 -9.68
CA SER A 354 -4.39 3.60 -8.76
C SER A 354 -3.42 4.51 -8.00
N PRO A 355 -2.97 4.12 -6.79
CA PRO A 355 -1.87 4.82 -6.11
C PRO A 355 -0.62 4.98 -6.99
N SER A 356 -0.40 4.11 -7.98
CA SER A 356 0.69 4.24 -8.95
C SER A 356 0.56 5.45 -9.89
N VAL A 357 -0.63 5.84 -10.36
CA VAL A 357 -0.79 7.04 -11.21
C VAL A 357 -0.49 8.33 -10.42
N VAL A 358 -0.92 8.37 -9.15
CA VAL A 358 -0.52 9.45 -8.23
C VAL A 358 0.99 9.43 -7.95
N SER A 359 1.63 8.26 -7.88
CA SER A 359 3.09 8.14 -7.74
C SER A 359 3.88 8.54 -9.00
N GLU A 360 3.24 8.54 -10.17
CA GLU A 360 3.82 8.98 -11.45
C GLU A 360 3.62 10.48 -11.71
N CYS A 361 2.52 11.06 -11.20
CA CYS A 361 2.14 12.47 -11.43
C CYS A 361 2.31 13.39 -10.21
N SER A 362 2.99 12.95 -9.15
CA SER A 362 3.31 13.79 -7.99
C SER A 362 4.66 13.44 -7.37
N TYR A 363 5.21 14.33 -6.54
CA TYR A 363 6.40 14.06 -5.72
C TYR A 363 6.15 12.95 -4.66
N MET A 364 4.88 12.58 -4.45
CA MET A 364 4.36 11.90 -3.26
C MET A 364 4.16 10.41 -3.54
N LYS A 365 5.27 9.72 -3.81
CA LYS A 365 5.25 8.35 -4.36
C LYS A 365 4.61 7.28 -3.47
N ASP A 366 4.46 7.55 -2.17
CA ASP A 366 3.87 6.61 -1.21
C ASP A 366 2.64 7.21 -0.50
N TYR A 367 1.52 7.25 -1.22
CA TYR A 367 0.21 7.61 -0.68
C TYR A 367 -0.21 6.70 0.49
N ASN A 368 0.24 5.44 0.53
CA ASN A 368 -0.12 4.49 1.59
C ASN A 368 0.58 4.83 2.91
N THR A 369 1.90 5.09 2.88
CA THR A 369 2.63 5.61 4.04
C THR A 369 2.08 6.96 4.47
N LEU A 370 1.76 7.89 3.56
CA LEU A 370 1.12 9.16 3.92
C LEU A 370 -0.21 8.95 4.66
N LYS A 371 -1.05 8.04 4.16
CA LYS A 371 -2.32 7.66 4.80
C LYS A 371 -2.10 7.00 6.17
N GLU A 372 -1.00 6.29 6.37
CA GLU A 372 -0.62 5.78 7.69
C GLU A 372 -0.24 6.90 8.65
N TYR A 373 0.59 7.87 8.24
CA TYR A 373 0.93 9.03 9.07
C TYR A 373 -0.31 9.88 9.40
N ALA A 374 -1.23 10.03 8.45
CA ALA A 374 -2.53 10.67 8.64
C ALA A 374 -3.38 9.95 9.71
N ASN A 375 -3.45 8.60 9.66
CA ASN A 375 -4.13 7.78 10.67
C ASN A 375 -3.43 7.83 12.03
N ARG A 376 -2.10 7.98 12.07
CA ARG A 376 -1.30 8.22 13.29
C ARG A 376 -1.44 9.65 13.84
N GLY A 377 -2.26 10.50 13.21
CA GLY A 377 -2.68 11.81 13.73
C GLY A 377 -2.04 13.04 13.06
N SER A 378 -1.07 12.86 12.15
CA SER A 378 -0.42 13.97 11.44
C SER A 378 -1.44 14.89 10.78
N ILE A 379 -1.26 16.21 10.96
CA ILE A 379 -2.11 17.23 10.33
C ILE A 379 -1.70 17.38 8.87
N ILE A 380 -0.40 17.49 8.63
CA ILE A 380 0.19 17.70 7.30
C ILE A 380 -0.11 16.51 6.39
N ALA A 381 0.04 15.26 6.85
CA ALA A 381 -0.29 14.10 6.04
C ALA A 381 -1.79 14.02 5.68
N ARG A 382 -2.69 14.50 6.56
CA ARG A 382 -4.13 14.60 6.25
C ARG A 382 -4.42 15.66 5.18
N GLN A 383 -3.80 16.84 5.27
CA GLN A 383 -3.90 17.88 4.25
C GLN A 383 -3.35 17.39 2.90
N LEU A 384 -2.18 16.74 2.92
CA LEU A 384 -1.55 16.19 1.71
C LEU A 384 -2.41 15.08 1.08
N CYS A 385 -3.00 14.17 1.86
CA CYS A 385 -3.97 13.21 1.33
C CYS A 385 -5.19 13.88 0.71
N ALA A 386 -5.78 14.91 1.35
CA ALA A 386 -6.92 15.63 0.80
C ALA A 386 -6.58 16.34 -0.52
N ALA A 387 -5.44 17.04 -0.59
CA ALA A 387 -4.95 17.66 -1.82
C ALA A 387 -4.71 16.62 -2.94
N LEU A 388 -4.15 15.45 -2.60
CA LEU A 388 -3.94 14.35 -3.55
C LEU A 388 -5.27 13.76 -4.04
N ASP A 389 -6.27 13.61 -3.18
CA ASP A 389 -7.60 13.12 -3.56
C ASP A 389 -8.33 14.12 -4.50
N HIS A 390 -8.22 15.42 -4.24
CA HIS A 390 -8.72 16.49 -5.13
C HIS A 390 -7.98 16.50 -6.48
N PHE A 391 -6.64 16.48 -6.46
CA PHE A 391 -5.82 16.44 -7.68
C PHE A 391 -6.07 15.18 -8.52
N ALA A 392 -6.30 14.04 -7.87
CA ALA A 392 -6.63 12.78 -8.53
C ALA A 392 -7.95 12.90 -9.33
N LYS A 393 -9.00 13.52 -8.79
CA LYS A 393 -10.24 13.74 -9.54
C LYS A 393 -10.00 14.66 -10.76
N ALA A 394 -9.28 15.77 -10.59
CA ALA A 394 -8.95 16.68 -11.69
C ALA A 394 -8.14 15.97 -12.80
N LEU A 395 -7.14 15.17 -12.43
CA LEU A 395 -6.37 14.34 -13.38
C LEU A 395 -7.25 13.28 -14.06
N ASN A 396 -8.16 12.62 -13.33
CA ASN A 396 -9.11 11.67 -13.91
C ASN A 396 -9.93 12.34 -15.02
N MET A 397 -10.52 13.50 -14.78
CA MET A 397 -11.35 14.16 -15.81
C MET A 397 -10.56 14.42 -17.11
N LEU A 398 -9.31 14.86 -17.01
CA LEU A 398 -8.43 15.07 -18.17
C LEU A 398 -8.07 13.78 -18.91
N LEU A 399 -7.94 12.64 -18.21
CA LEU A 399 -7.62 11.34 -18.81
C LEU A 399 -8.84 10.64 -19.42
N HIS A 400 -10.05 11.00 -19.01
CA HIS A 400 -11.27 10.24 -19.30
C HIS A 400 -12.23 10.87 -20.30
N TYR A 401 -12.07 12.16 -20.60
CA TYR A 401 -12.73 12.86 -21.70
C TYR A 401 -11.69 13.38 -22.69
N ASP A 402 -12.04 13.56 -23.97
CA ASP A 402 -11.21 14.29 -24.94
C ASP A 402 -11.56 15.79 -25.00
N SER A 403 -12.84 16.11 -24.80
CA SER A 403 -13.41 17.46 -24.72
C SER A 403 -14.42 17.51 -23.57
N PHE A 404 -14.49 18.64 -22.85
CA PHE A 404 -15.42 18.81 -21.73
C PHE A 404 -16.76 19.43 -22.18
N THR A 405 -17.82 19.16 -21.42
CA THR A 405 -19.01 20.02 -21.34
C THR A 405 -18.79 21.15 -20.32
N GLU A 406 -19.64 22.16 -20.31
CA GLU A 406 -19.47 23.31 -19.40
C GLU A 406 -19.50 22.90 -17.91
N GLU A 407 -20.39 21.98 -17.53
CA GLU A 407 -20.47 21.37 -16.18
C GLU A 407 -19.21 20.57 -15.80
N GLN A 408 -18.60 19.88 -16.77
CA GLN A 408 -17.34 19.14 -16.57
C GLN A 408 -16.16 20.10 -16.44
N GLU A 409 -16.16 21.18 -17.22
CA GLU A 409 -15.25 22.31 -17.09
C GLU A 409 -15.32 22.92 -15.69
N GLU A 410 -16.51 23.24 -15.18
CA GLU A 410 -16.66 23.78 -13.82
C GLU A 410 -16.16 22.81 -12.74
N THR A 411 -16.53 21.53 -12.85
CA THR A 411 -16.12 20.48 -11.89
C THR A 411 -14.61 20.27 -11.91
N PHE A 412 -13.98 20.24 -13.09
CA PHE A 412 -12.52 20.12 -13.23
C PHE A 412 -11.79 21.30 -12.57
N ILE A 413 -12.26 22.53 -12.83
CA ILE A 413 -11.70 23.74 -12.26
C ILE A 413 -11.85 23.77 -10.74
N HIS A 414 -13.00 23.36 -10.21
CA HIS A 414 -13.24 23.33 -8.77
C HIS A 414 -12.30 22.34 -8.06
N GLU A 415 -12.20 21.10 -8.54
CA GLU A 415 -11.34 20.08 -7.92
C GLU A 415 -9.85 20.45 -8.03
N LEU A 416 -9.41 21.06 -9.13
CA LEU A 416 -8.05 21.59 -9.26
C LEU A 416 -7.79 22.78 -8.31
N SER A 417 -8.77 23.67 -8.15
CA SER A 417 -8.71 24.79 -7.20
C SER A 417 -8.57 24.30 -5.76
N GLN A 418 -9.37 23.31 -5.33
CA GLN A 418 -9.27 22.77 -3.97
C GLN A 418 -7.88 22.16 -3.70
N CYS A 419 -7.25 21.51 -4.68
CA CYS A 419 -5.85 21.08 -4.55
C CYS A 419 -4.90 22.26 -4.30
N TYR A 420 -4.95 23.31 -5.13
CA TYR A 420 -4.12 24.50 -4.95
C TYR A 420 -4.38 25.25 -3.63
N ARG A 421 -5.62 25.22 -3.11
CA ARG A 421 -5.97 25.82 -1.82
C ARG A 421 -5.42 25.03 -0.62
N ILE A 422 -5.30 23.70 -0.73
CA ILE A 422 -4.84 22.85 0.38
C ILE A 422 -3.31 22.73 0.40
N GLU A 423 -2.67 22.39 -0.73
CA GLU A 423 -1.21 22.37 -0.85
C GLU A 423 -0.76 22.43 -2.32
N THR A 424 -0.06 23.51 -2.69
CA THR A 424 0.33 23.76 -4.08
C THR A 424 1.39 22.78 -4.62
N ILE A 425 2.26 22.20 -3.78
CA ILE A 425 3.31 21.27 -4.27
C ILE A 425 2.76 19.93 -4.79
N VAL A 426 1.49 19.61 -4.50
CA VAL A 426 0.82 18.38 -4.95
C VAL A 426 0.46 18.44 -6.44
N ALA A 427 0.06 19.61 -6.96
CA ALA A 427 -0.50 19.79 -8.30
C ALA A 427 0.55 19.82 -9.44
N GLN A 428 1.35 18.76 -9.58
CA GLN A 428 2.42 18.66 -10.58
C GLN A 428 1.88 18.15 -11.93
N ILE A 429 1.16 19.02 -12.64
CA ILE A 429 0.56 18.72 -13.95
C ILE A 429 1.64 18.27 -14.96
N PRO A 430 1.55 17.05 -15.53
CA PRO A 430 2.54 16.56 -16.48
C PRO A 430 2.66 17.43 -17.72
N CYS A 431 3.88 17.60 -18.25
CA CYS A 431 4.13 18.46 -19.42
C CYS A 431 3.26 18.12 -20.65
N ALA A 432 2.91 16.84 -20.84
CA ALA A 432 2.05 16.39 -21.93
C ALA A 432 0.58 16.85 -21.77
N MET A 433 0.13 17.11 -20.53
CA MET A 433 -1.23 17.52 -20.19
C MET A 433 -1.36 19.04 -20.00
N ASN A 434 -0.26 19.72 -19.62
CA ASN A 434 -0.23 21.15 -19.28
C ASN A 434 -0.87 22.04 -20.37
N LYS A 435 -0.62 21.76 -21.66
CA LYS A 435 -1.28 22.48 -22.76
C LYS A 435 -2.80 22.41 -22.65
N ARG A 436 -3.37 21.22 -22.52
CA ARG A 436 -4.82 21.01 -22.45
C ARG A 436 -5.43 21.61 -21.18
N VAL A 437 -4.73 21.52 -20.04
CA VAL A 437 -5.16 22.15 -18.79
C VAL A 437 -5.22 23.68 -18.94
N SER A 438 -4.20 24.27 -19.58
CA SER A 438 -4.16 25.70 -19.89
C SER A 438 -5.28 26.12 -20.86
N GLU A 439 -5.60 25.29 -21.85
CA GLU A 439 -6.72 25.53 -22.78
C GLU A 439 -8.07 25.54 -22.06
N VAL A 440 -8.34 24.53 -21.22
CA VAL A 440 -9.58 24.44 -20.41
C VAL A 440 -9.72 25.62 -19.44
N ILE A 441 -8.68 25.91 -18.65
CA ILE A 441 -8.70 27.03 -17.70
C ILE A 441 -8.95 28.34 -18.43
N LYS A 442 -8.34 28.54 -19.61
CA LYS A 442 -8.58 29.73 -20.41
C LYS A 442 -10.01 29.80 -20.95
N GLN A 443 -10.58 28.70 -21.43
CA GLN A 443 -11.96 28.66 -21.95
C GLN A 443 -12.99 29.05 -20.88
N VAL A 444 -12.87 28.49 -19.68
CA VAL A 444 -13.74 28.84 -18.54
C VAL A 444 -13.52 30.31 -18.12
N LEU A 445 -12.27 30.75 -18.03
CA LEU A 445 -11.92 32.12 -17.66
C LEU A 445 -12.47 33.15 -18.67
N ASP A 446 -12.36 32.87 -19.97
CA ASP A 446 -12.88 33.74 -21.04
C ASP A 446 -14.42 33.82 -20.98
N ARG A 447 -15.15 32.72 -20.71
CA ARG A 447 -16.60 32.76 -20.41
C ARG A 447 -16.90 33.62 -19.18
N CYS A 448 -16.26 33.35 -18.05
CA CYS A 448 -16.52 34.08 -16.81
C CYS A 448 -16.20 35.59 -16.92
N ILE A 449 -15.25 36.00 -17.77
CA ILE A 449 -14.94 37.40 -18.08
C ILE A 449 -16.04 38.07 -18.94
N ILE A 450 -16.69 37.33 -19.85
CA ILE A 450 -17.81 37.81 -20.65
C ILE A 450 -19.06 37.99 -19.77
N GLU A 451 -19.35 37.00 -18.92
CA GLU A 451 -20.59 36.91 -18.14
C GLU A 451 -20.55 37.71 -16.82
N SER A 452 -19.45 37.64 -16.06
CA SER A 452 -19.43 38.01 -14.63
C SER A 452 -18.66 39.29 -14.30
N LYS A 453 -18.86 40.37 -15.07
CA LYS A 453 -18.17 41.66 -14.83
C LYS A 453 -18.45 42.32 -13.47
N SER A 454 -19.51 41.94 -12.76
CA SER A 454 -19.92 42.55 -11.48
C SER A 454 -20.36 41.57 -10.39
N VAL A 455 -20.53 40.28 -10.70
CA VAL A 455 -21.01 39.27 -9.74
C VAL A 455 -19.87 38.35 -9.34
N ALA A 456 -19.67 38.17 -8.03
CA ALA A 456 -18.76 37.17 -7.48
C ALA A 456 -19.39 35.77 -7.59
N SER A 457 -18.64 34.79 -8.10
CA SER A 457 -19.09 33.41 -8.26
C SER A 457 -17.95 32.45 -7.91
N GLN A 458 -18.27 31.32 -7.29
CA GLN A 458 -17.27 30.34 -6.85
C GLN A 458 -16.40 29.85 -8.00
N ILE A 459 -17.00 29.56 -9.16
CA ILE A 459 -16.27 29.11 -10.35
C ILE A 459 -15.35 30.20 -10.93
N ASP A 460 -15.76 31.48 -10.89
CA ASP A 460 -14.93 32.58 -11.36
C ASP A 460 -13.77 32.86 -10.37
N GLU A 461 -13.92 32.58 -9.07
CA GLU A 461 -12.78 32.56 -8.14
C GLU A 461 -11.84 31.38 -8.41
N ASP A 462 -12.40 30.17 -8.54
CA ASP A 462 -11.65 28.92 -8.72
C ASP A 462 -10.86 28.92 -10.05
N VAL A 463 -11.43 29.39 -11.16
CA VAL A 463 -10.72 29.48 -12.44
C VAL A 463 -9.58 30.51 -12.39
N ARG A 464 -9.78 31.63 -11.69
CA ARG A 464 -8.75 32.66 -11.50
C ARG A 464 -7.60 32.14 -10.64
N LEU A 465 -7.90 31.34 -9.62
CA LEU A 465 -6.87 30.71 -8.80
C LEU A 465 -6.03 29.71 -9.62
N CYS A 466 -6.69 28.81 -10.36
CA CYS A 466 -6.02 27.84 -11.24
C CYS A 466 -5.17 28.53 -12.33
N TYR A 467 -5.66 29.60 -12.95
CA TYR A 467 -4.89 30.39 -13.92
C TYR A 467 -3.66 31.05 -13.28
N ALA A 468 -3.83 31.67 -12.10
CA ALA A 468 -2.74 32.34 -11.42
C ALA A 468 -1.65 31.36 -10.93
N ALA A 469 -2.04 30.16 -10.48
CA ALA A 469 -1.10 29.11 -10.07
C ALA A 469 -0.25 28.62 -11.25
N LEU A 470 -0.83 28.42 -12.44
CA LEU A 470 -0.08 28.02 -13.64
C LEU A 470 0.86 29.10 -14.17
N HIS A 471 0.44 30.37 -14.09
CA HIS A 471 1.17 31.48 -14.70
C HIS A 471 2.08 32.26 -13.72
N LEU A 472 2.40 31.67 -12.56
CA LEU A 472 3.29 32.22 -11.51
C LEU A 472 4.60 32.83 -12.02
N ASN A 473 5.15 32.30 -13.12
CA ASN A 473 6.40 32.74 -13.75
C ASN A 473 6.23 33.81 -14.86
N SER A 474 5.07 34.48 -14.93
CA SER A 474 4.77 35.50 -15.94
C SER A 474 4.77 36.91 -15.34
N ASP A 475 5.65 37.79 -15.83
CA ASP A 475 5.73 39.21 -15.45
C ASP A 475 4.38 39.94 -15.59
N GLN A 476 3.52 39.49 -16.50
CA GLN A 476 2.21 40.11 -16.78
C GLN A 476 1.13 39.70 -15.75
N LEU A 477 1.32 38.61 -15.00
CA LEU A 477 0.29 38.06 -14.11
C LEU A 477 -0.05 39.01 -12.95
N ILE A 478 0.96 39.63 -12.33
CA ILE A 478 0.78 40.40 -11.09
C ILE A 478 -0.11 41.62 -11.33
N ASP A 479 0.33 42.48 -12.24
CA ASP A 479 -0.24 43.82 -12.41
C ASP A 479 -1.53 43.78 -13.27
N GLN A 480 -1.62 42.87 -14.25
CA GLN A 480 -2.77 42.81 -15.18
C GLN A 480 -3.88 41.85 -14.74
N PHE A 481 -3.59 40.84 -13.92
CA PHE A 481 -4.56 39.79 -13.56
C PHE A 481 -4.82 39.70 -12.05
N LEU A 482 -3.77 39.56 -11.23
CA LEU A 482 -3.93 39.40 -9.77
C LEU A 482 -4.47 40.67 -9.10
N GLY A 483 -4.11 41.87 -9.58
CA GLY A 483 -4.70 43.14 -9.14
C GLY A 483 -6.24 43.12 -9.18
N PRO A 484 -6.86 42.94 -10.37
CA PRO A 484 -8.31 42.76 -10.50
C PRO A 484 -8.88 41.59 -9.69
N CYS A 485 -8.18 40.46 -9.57
CA CYS A 485 -8.68 39.32 -8.77
C CYS A 485 -8.82 39.67 -7.28
N LYS A 486 -7.83 40.36 -6.69
CA LYS A 486 -7.90 40.84 -5.29
C LYS A 486 -9.02 41.87 -5.07
N GLN A 487 -9.34 42.68 -6.09
CA GLN A 487 -10.45 43.63 -6.01
C GLN A 487 -11.82 42.94 -6.09
N LYS A 488 -11.96 41.89 -6.90
CA LYS A 488 -13.22 41.11 -7.02
C LYS A 488 -13.42 40.14 -5.85
N TYR A 489 -12.34 39.59 -5.30
CA TYR A 489 -12.35 38.60 -4.21
C TYR A 489 -11.49 39.03 -3.01
N PRO A 490 -11.80 40.15 -2.33
CA PRO A 490 -10.96 40.74 -1.28
C PRO A 490 -10.90 39.90 0.02
N LYS A 491 -11.65 38.80 0.12
CA LYS A 491 -11.57 37.83 1.22
C LYS A 491 -10.72 36.59 0.89
N SER A 492 -10.30 36.42 -0.37
CA SER A 492 -9.59 35.22 -0.81
C SER A 492 -8.09 35.38 -0.63
N ILE A 493 -7.56 34.85 0.48
CA ILE A 493 -6.13 34.94 0.85
C ILE A 493 -5.19 34.43 -0.25
N TYR A 494 -5.66 33.53 -1.12
CA TYR A 494 -4.84 32.88 -2.13
C TYR A 494 -4.32 33.86 -3.20
N PHE A 495 -5.11 34.87 -3.60
CA PHE A 495 -4.62 35.91 -4.51
C PHE A 495 -3.58 36.83 -3.85
N PHE A 496 -3.70 37.06 -2.54
CA PHE A 496 -2.71 37.80 -1.75
C PHE A 496 -1.41 37.00 -1.58
N LEU A 497 -1.51 35.70 -1.26
CA LEU A 497 -0.38 34.77 -1.18
C LEU A 497 0.38 34.69 -2.52
N ILE A 498 -0.30 34.36 -3.61
CA ILE A 498 0.30 34.24 -4.95
C ILE A 498 0.90 35.58 -5.38
N SER A 499 0.18 36.70 -5.18
CA SER A 499 0.71 38.04 -5.50
C SER A 499 1.89 38.45 -4.62
N GLY A 500 1.99 37.94 -3.39
CA GLY A 500 3.12 38.17 -2.50
C GLY A 500 4.37 37.41 -2.94
N VAL A 501 4.21 36.11 -3.20
CA VAL A 501 5.25 35.20 -3.67
C VAL A 501 5.81 35.64 -5.03
N ALA A 502 4.94 35.95 -6.00
CA ALA A 502 5.36 36.37 -7.33
C ALA A 502 6.15 37.70 -7.30
N ASN A 503 5.73 38.68 -6.50
CA ASN A 503 6.48 39.94 -6.33
C ASN A 503 7.86 39.70 -5.69
N GLY A 504 7.98 38.73 -4.77
CA GLY A 504 9.27 38.28 -4.25
C GLY A 504 10.21 37.79 -5.36
N PHE A 505 9.73 36.93 -6.26
CA PHE A 505 10.51 36.45 -7.41
C PHE A 505 10.87 37.57 -8.40
N LEU A 506 9.95 38.50 -8.67
CA LEU A 506 10.20 39.67 -9.53
C LEU A 506 11.06 40.77 -8.86
N ARG A 507 11.65 40.50 -7.70
CA ARG A 507 12.48 41.44 -6.92
C ARG A 507 11.76 42.75 -6.54
N ARG A 508 10.44 42.67 -6.33
CA ARG A 508 9.60 43.71 -5.72
C ARG A 508 9.17 43.29 -4.30
N PRO A 509 10.09 42.99 -3.36
CA PRO A 509 9.70 42.32 -2.12
C PRO A 509 8.86 43.22 -1.20
N GLU A 510 8.94 44.55 -1.32
CA GLU A 510 8.07 45.49 -0.59
C GLU A 510 6.60 45.37 -1.02
N ASP A 511 6.33 45.34 -2.33
CA ASP A 511 4.99 45.02 -2.88
C ASP A 511 4.56 43.61 -2.46
N GLY A 512 5.51 42.67 -2.43
CA GLY A 512 5.28 41.31 -1.95
C GLY A 512 4.77 41.28 -0.51
N LEU A 513 5.48 41.96 0.40
CA LEU A 513 5.15 42.03 1.82
C LEU A 513 3.82 42.75 2.05
N TYR A 514 3.53 43.82 1.32
CA TYR A 514 2.22 44.48 1.38
C TYR A 514 1.08 43.50 1.08
N ASN A 515 1.21 42.71 0.02
CA ASN A 515 0.20 41.70 -0.33
C ASN A 515 0.08 40.60 0.74
N ILE A 516 1.19 40.07 1.28
CA ILE A 516 1.13 39.07 2.35
C ILE A 516 0.49 39.64 3.63
N ASN A 517 0.80 40.89 3.99
CA ASN A 517 0.20 41.55 5.15
C ASN A 517 -1.33 41.71 5.00
N CYS A 518 -1.82 42.11 3.82
CA CYS A 518 -3.27 42.12 3.53
C CYS A 518 -3.91 40.72 3.63
N GLY A 519 -3.16 39.65 3.35
CA GLY A 519 -3.61 38.27 3.61
C GLY A 519 -3.70 37.97 5.12
N LEU A 520 -2.71 38.41 5.90
CA LEU A 520 -2.67 38.24 7.37
C LEU A 520 -3.70 39.09 8.12
N GLU A 521 -4.19 40.18 7.53
CA GLU A 521 -5.37 40.92 8.03
C GLU A 521 -6.67 40.11 7.92
N ILE A 522 -6.72 39.10 7.04
CA ILE A 522 -7.86 38.18 6.87
C ILE A 522 -7.67 36.92 7.71
N GLU A 523 -6.48 36.31 7.67
CA GLU A 523 -6.13 35.12 8.47
C GLU A 523 -4.78 35.31 9.20
N PRO A 524 -4.77 35.86 10.43
CA PRO A 524 -3.53 36.19 11.15
C PRO A 524 -2.63 35.00 11.50
N ASP A 525 -3.22 33.82 11.73
CA ASP A 525 -2.52 32.59 12.12
C ASP A 525 -2.24 31.66 10.91
N ASN A 526 -2.40 32.15 9.67
CA ASN A 526 -2.10 31.35 8.48
C ASN A 526 -0.58 31.16 8.30
N TYR A 527 -0.09 29.94 8.52
CA TYR A 527 1.35 29.67 8.58
C TYR A 527 2.08 29.84 7.24
N GLU A 528 1.44 29.65 6.09
CA GLU A 528 2.07 29.91 4.78
C GLU A 528 2.28 31.41 4.55
N LEU A 529 1.29 32.24 4.90
CA LEU A 529 1.44 33.70 4.88
C LEU A 529 2.52 34.16 5.87
N LEU A 530 2.58 33.58 7.09
CA LEU A 530 3.62 33.89 8.08
C LEU A 530 5.03 33.50 7.60
N TYR A 531 5.19 32.33 6.96
CA TYR A 531 6.47 31.91 6.36
C TYR A 531 6.89 32.85 5.23
N HIS A 532 5.99 33.16 4.30
CA HIS A 532 6.31 34.04 3.18
C HIS A 532 6.56 35.50 3.60
N ARG A 533 5.91 36.00 4.65
CA ARG A 533 6.27 37.27 5.30
C ARG A 533 7.72 37.28 5.77
N ALA A 534 8.17 36.22 6.44
CA ALA A 534 9.54 36.11 6.93
C ALA A 534 10.59 36.09 5.79
N VAL A 535 10.31 35.32 4.73
CA VAL A 535 11.15 35.28 3.50
C VAL A 535 11.26 36.66 2.86
N LEU A 536 10.15 37.39 2.74
CA LEU A 536 10.12 38.72 2.11
C LEU A 536 10.84 39.77 2.96
N LEU A 537 10.66 39.79 4.28
CA LEU A 537 11.36 40.70 5.20
C LEU A 537 12.88 40.63 5.05
N ARG A 538 13.43 39.40 4.97
CA ARG A 538 14.86 39.14 4.71
C ARG A 538 15.38 39.84 3.45
N HIS A 539 14.53 40.04 2.44
CA HIS A 539 14.89 40.66 1.16
C HIS A 539 14.65 42.18 1.08
N ILE A 540 13.99 42.80 2.07
CA ILE A 540 13.51 44.19 1.93
C ILE A 540 14.56 45.23 2.32
N ARG A 541 15.04 45.22 3.58
CA ARG A 541 15.86 46.33 4.13
C ARG A 541 17.04 45.89 4.99
N ASN A 542 17.48 44.64 4.83
CA ASN A 542 18.51 44.01 5.68
C ASN A 542 18.09 43.89 7.18
N ASP A 543 16.80 44.05 7.49
CA ASP A 543 16.24 43.86 8.84
C ASP A 543 16.07 42.37 9.12
N MET A 544 17.18 41.75 9.51
CA MET A 544 17.25 40.34 9.86
C MET A 544 16.47 40.03 11.14
N ASP A 545 16.27 41.02 12.01
CA ASP A 545 15.56 40.86 13.28
C ASP A 545 14.05 40.74 13.11
N GLU A 546 13.42 41.53 12.22
CA GLU A 546 12.00 41.34 11.90
C GLU A 546 11.77 40.01 11.16
N ALA A 547 12.69 39.62 10.26
CA ALA A 547 12.65 38.32 9.60
C ALA A 547 12.76 37.15 10.60
N ILE A 548 13.70 37.23 11.57
CA ILE A 548 13.86 36.25 12.66
C ILE A 548 12.58 36.16 13.51
N LYS A 549 11.98 37.30 13.90
CA LYS A 549 10.71 37.33 14.65
C LYS A 549 9.54 36.73 13.85
N ALA A 550 9.51 36.95 12.53
CA ALA A 550 8.51 36.36 11.66
C ALA A 550 8.66 34.82 11.54
N TYR A 551 9.89 34.30 11.36
CA TYR A 551 10.15 32.86 11.38
C TYR A 551 9.83 32.23 12.75
N GLN A 552 10.16 32.89 13.87
CA GLN A 552 9.76 32.44 15.22
C GLN A 552 8.23 32.40 15.40
N THR A 553 7.50 33.34 14.78
CA THR A 553 6.02 33.35 14.80
C THR A 553 5.47 32.18 13.98
N PHE A 554 6.02 31.91 12.80
CA PHE A 554 5.71 30.73 11.99
C PHE A 554 5.97 29.42 12.76
N LEU A 555 7.16 29.25 13.36
CA LEU A 555 7.55 28.06 14.13
C LEU A 555 6.65 27.78 15.35
N ARG A 556 5.94 28.80 15.86
CA ARG A 556 4.97 28.67 16.97
C ARG A 556 3.61 28.14 16.52
N VAL A 557 3.23 28.37 15.26
CA VAL A 557 1.87 28.12 14.72
C VAL A 557 1.83 26.92 13.78
N ALA A 558 2.89 26.71 12.99
CA ALA A 558 2.98 25.62 12.03
C ALA A 558 3.13 24.24 12.70
N PRO A 559 2.49 23.17 12.18
CA PRO A 559 2.71 21.81 12.64
C PRO A 559 4.18 21.36 12.51
N LYS A 560 4.68 20.56 13.47
CA LYS A 560 6.11 20.14 13.54
C LYS A 560 6.57 19.31 12.35
N ASP A 561 5.64 18.59 11.73
CA ASP A 561 5.76 17.75 10.54
C ASP A 561 5.64 18.54 9.23
N HIS A 562 5.59 19.88 9.29
CA HIS A 562 5.47 20.75 8.12
C HIS A 562 6.82 20.99 7.42
N ARG A 563 6.83 20.84 6.08
CA ARG A 563 8.02 20.87 5.21
C ARG A 563 8.92 22.10 5.34
N LYS A 564 8.39 23.20 5.88
CA LYS A 564 9.12 24.46 6.09
C LYS A 564 9.68 24.66 7.51
N ILE A 565 9.44 23.75 8.45
CA ILE A 565 10.02 23.85 9.81
C ILE A 565 11.57 23.78 9.77
N PRO A 566 12.24 22.80 9.12
CA PRO A 566 13.70 22.78 9.08
C PRO A 566 14.26 23.96 8.28
N GLU A 567 13.61 24.30 7.15
CA GLU A 567 13.98 25.46 6.34
C GLU A 567 13.97 26.77 7.13
N ALA A 568 12.98 27.00 8.00
CA ALA A 568 12.91 28.20 8.83
C ALA A 568 14.09 28.31 9.82
N TYR A 569 14.58 27.19 10.37
CA TYR A 569 15.78 27.19 11.21
C TYR A 569 17.04 27.56 10.40
N TYR A 570 17.21 27.01 9.19
CA TYR A 570 18.34 27.34 8.32
C TYR A 570 18.27 28.78 7.78
N GLU A 571 17.08 29.25 7.43
CA GLU A 571 16.83 30.64 7.05
C GLU A 571 17.13 31.63 8.20
N MET A 572 16.72 31.32 9.43
CA MET A 572 17.10 32.12 10.61
C MET A 572 18.61 32.14 10.83
N ALA A 573 19.31 31.01 10.62
CA ALA A 573 20.78 30.97 10.72
C ALA A 573 21.44 31.87 9.65
N ILE A 574 20.90 31.89 8.43
CA ILE A 574 21.33 32.80 7.36
C ILE A 574 21.03 34.27 7.70
N CYS A 575 19.91 34.58 8.35
CA CYS A 575 19.64 35.92 8.87
C CYS A 575 20.71 36.35 9.90
N TYR A 576 21.10 35.46 10.83
CA TYR A 576 22.20 35.72 11.76
C TYR A 576 23.55 35.91 11.05
N MET A 577 23.86 35.13 10.02
CA MET A 577 25.09 35.28 9.22
C MET A 577 25.21 36.63 8.49
N HIS A 578 24.09 37.27 8.14
CA HIS A 578 24.08 38.53 7.37
C HIS A 578 23.80 39.78 8.22
N GLY A 579 23.15 39.64 9.37
CA GLY A 579 22.79 40.76 10.25
C GLY A 579 23.81 41.09 11.34
N TYR A 580 24.69 40.15 11.68
CA TYR A 580 25.55 40.21 12.88
C TYR A 580 27.01 39.90 12.54
N THR A 581 27.95 40.32 13.40
CA THR A 581 29.34 39.88 13.30
C THR A 581 29.45 38.38 13.61
N LEU A 582 30.33 37.67 12.91
CA LEU A 582 30.41 36.21 12.95
C LEU A 582 30.66 35.68 14.38
N ASP A 583 31.50 36.41 15.12
CA ASP A 583 31.83 36.28 16.54
C ASP A 583 30.62 36.40 17.51
N VAL A 584 29.60 37.19 17.19
CA VAL A 584 28.36 37.30 17.98
C VAL A 584 27.29 36.32 17.49
N ALA A 585 27.29 35.99 16.20
CA ALA A 585 26.29 35.14 15.55
C ALA A 585 26.50 33.63 15.79
N MET A 586 27.74 33.19 16.06
CA MET A 586 28.15 31.79 15.93
C MET A 586 27.32 30.80 16.75
N ASP A 587 27.10 31.06 18.04
CA ASP A 587 26.33 30.17 18.91
C ASP A 587 24.87 30.04 18.47
N ALA A 588 24.28 31.13 17.94
CA ALA A 588 22.93 31.12 17.39
C ALA A 588 22.87 30.29 16.09
N ILE A 589 23.83 30.48 15.18
CA ILE A 589 23.93 29.72 13.92
C ILE A 589 24.05 28.20 14.21
N ILE A 590 24.93 27.81 15.12
CA ILE A 590 25.15 26.39 15.47
C ILE A 590 23.93 25.80 16.16
N LYS A 591 23.29 26.55 17.07
CA LYS A 591 22.03 26.13 17.71
C LYS A 591 20.94 25.88 16.67
N LEU A 592 20.71 26.84 15.77
CA LEU A 592 19.67 26.76 14.75
C LEU A 592 19.97 25.64 13.73
N TYR A 593 21.23 25.41 13.36
CA TYR A 593 21.61 24.27 12.52
C TYR A 593 21.27 22.93 13.18
N ARG A 594 21.51 22.78 14.49
CA ARG A 594 21.12 21.59 15.26
C ARG A 594 19.60 21.45 15.39
N GLU A 595 18.88 22.53 15.67
CA GLU A 595 17.41 22.52 15.75
C GLU A 595 16.77 22.16 14.40
N GLY A 596 17.34 22.65 13.28
CA GLY A 596 16.99 22.22 11.92
C GLY A 596 17.25 20.72 11.69
N LYS A 597 18.41 20.20 12.12
CA LYS A 597 18.74 18.77 12.00
C LYS A 597 17.90 17.84 12.87
N GLU A 598 17.39 18.30 14.01
CA GLU A 598 16.38 17.56 14.77
C GLU A 598 14.99 17.66 14.10
N ALA A 599 14.64 18.82 13.54
CA ALA A 599 13.38 19.01 12.81
C ALA A 599 13.30 18.16 11.52
N GLU A 600 14.41 17.90 10.84
CA GLU A 600 14.49 16.97 9.70
C GLU A 600 13.99 15.56 10.08
N LYS A 601 14.32 15.07 11.29
CA LYS A 601 13.90 13.74 11.77
C LYS A 601 12.39 13.64 12.04
N LEU A 602 11.70 14.78 12.12
CA LEU A 602 10.25 14.86 12.33
C LEU A 602 9.45 15.03 11.03
N GLN A 603 10.12 15.12 9.87
CA GLN A 603 9.46 15.27 8.58
C GLN A 603 8.83 13.97 8.09
N LEU A 604 7.75 14.11 7.30
CA LEU A 604 7.12 12.98 6.62
C LEU A 604 8.11 12.32 5.63
N PRO A 605 8.06 10.99 5.41
CA PRO A 605 9.02 10.28 4.55
C PRO A 605 9.11 10.80 3.11
N CYS A 606 8.04 11.42 2.58
CA CYS A 606 8.03 12.07 1.26
C CYS A 606 8.93 13.32 1.15
N PHE A 607 9.35 13.89 2.27
CA PHE A 607 10.29 15.02 2.34
C PHE A 607 11.72 14.57 2.69
N LEU A 608 11.98 13.26 2.74
CA LEU A 608 13.29 12.68 3.09
C LEU A 608 13.97 11.99 1.89
N PRO A 609 15.31 12.04 1.77
CA PRO A 609 16.23 12.84 2.58
C PRO A 609 16.01 14.34 2.35
N TYR A 610 16.07 15.15 3.41
CA TYR A 610 15.76 16.56 3.34
C TYR A 610 16.77 17.32 2.48
N LYS A 611 16.27 18.11 1.53
CA LYS A 611 17.10 18.87 0.58
C LYS A 611 16.80 20.36 0.74
N SER A 612 17.79 21.07 1.28
CA SER A 612 17.79 22.53 1.41
C SER A 612 19.10 23.06 0.88
N GLU A 613 19.03 24.04 -0.03
CA GLU A 613 20.21 24.70 -0.60
C GLU A 613 20.93 25.53 0.48
N ASN A 614 20.18 26.02 1.47
CA ASN A 614 20.69 26.81 2.60
C ASN A 614 21.67 26.01 3.50
N ILE A 615 21.52 24.68 3.60
CA ILE A 615 22.47 23.81 4.32
C ILE A 615 23.89 23.91 3.74
N ALA A 616 24.03 24.10 2.42
CA ALA A 616 25.35 24.17 1.77
C ALA A 616 26.16 25.40 2.16
N PHE A 617 25.51 26.47 2.64
CA PHE A 617 26.16 27.68 3.14
C PHE A 617 26.50 27.59 4.63
N ILE A 618 25.66 26.91 5.42
CA ILE A 618 25.82 26.80 6.89
C ILE A 618 26.81 25.68 7.25
N LYS A 619 26.71 24.50 6.63
CA LYS A 619 27.51 23.32 7.00
C LYS A 619 29.02 23.60 6.99
N PRO A 620 29.64 24.27 6.00
CA PRO A 620 31.08 24.55 6.02
C PRO A 620 31.56 25.37 7.22
N LEU A 621 30.71 26.21 7.82
CA LEU A 621 31.05 26.96 9.05
C LEU A 621 30.99 26.06 10.29
N VAL A 622 30.02 25.15 10.36
CA VAL A 622 29.89 24.17 11.46
C VAL A 622 31.02 23.13 11.40
N ASP A 623 31.34 22.64 10.21
CA ASP A 623 32.43 21.69 9.95
C ASP A 623 33.80 22.28 10.34
N MET A 624 34.03 23.57 10.05
CA MET A 624 35.28 24.27 10.38
C MET A 624 35.56 24.31 11.89
N MET A 625 34.53 24.22 12.74
CA MET A 625 34.67 24.18 14.20
C MET A 625 34.94 22.76 14.76
N GLY A 626 35.03 21.72 13.91
CA GLY A 626 35.38 20.37 14.33
C GLY A 626 34.31 19.65 15.16
N LEU A 627 33.04 20.04 15.02
CA LEU A 627 31.92 19.52 15.82
C LEU A 627 31.27 18.24 15.26
N GLU A 628 31.61 17.80 14.05
CA GLU A 628 31.26 16.48 13.53
C GLU A 628 32.36 15.44 13.89
N GLN A 629 32.28 14.86 15.10
CA GLN A 629 33.11 13.69 15.46
C GLN A 629 32.44 12.38 15.03
N ASN A 630 32.84 11.87 13.86
CA ASN A 630 32.50 10.56 13.28
C ASN A 630 30.99 10.38 12.93
N THR A 631 30.59 9.65 11.88
CA THR A 631 31.24 8.66 11.00
C THR A 631 30.98 9.00 9.52
N GLU A 632 31.75 8.60 8.50
CA GLU A 632 32.99 7.82 8.40
C GLU A 632 33.76 8.22 7.11
N SER A 633 35.01 7.79 6.93
CA SER A 633 35.94 8.37 5.93
C SER A 633 36.06 7.62 4.59
N VAL A 634 36.24 8.33 3.46
CA VAL A 634 36.67 7.71 2.18
C VAL A 634 37.56 8.63 1.30
N PRO A 635 38.78 8.21 0.87
CA PRO A 635 39.70 9.05 0.08
C PRO A 635 39.80 8.70 -1.43
N VAL A 636 39.86 9.75 -2.26
CA VAL A 636 39.76 9.71 -3.74
C VAL A 636 41.02 9.25 -4.49
N ASN A 637 40.86 8.81 -5.75
CA ASN A 637 41.81 9.19 -6.81
C ASN A 637 41.18 9.34 -8.22
N LYS A 638 41.71 8.71 -9.28
CA LYS A 638 41.56 9.08 -10.72
C LYS A 638 41.66 7.83 -11.64
N ARG A 639 41.75 7.97 -12.99
CA ARG A 639 42.51 7.12 -13.99
C ARG A 639 41.80 6.62 -15.34
N LYS A 640 42.49 5.99 -16.35
CA LYS A 640 42.14 5.54 -17.78
C LYS A 640 42.48 4.01 -18.10
N GLN A 641 42.39 3.31 -19.29
CA GLN A 641 41.81 3.39 -20.70
C GLN A 641 42.50 2.45 -21.74
N ARG A 642 41.77 1.95 -22.78
CA ARG A 642 42.23 1.62 -24.18
C ARG A 642 41.04 1.63 -25.21
N LEU A 643 41.34 1.64 -26.53
CA LEU A 643 40.64 1.08 -27.74
C LEU A 643 41.35 1.61 -29.02
N THR A 644 41.49 0.82 -30.09
CA THR A 644 41.99 1.30 -31.41
C THR A 644 41.40 0.61 -32.66
N ASP A 645 40.43 -0.28 -32.50
CA ASP A 645 39.91 -1.13 -33.59
C ASP A 645 38.71 -0.49 -34.34
N PRO A 646 38.66 -0.54 -35.69
CA PRO A 646 37.56 0.06 -36.48
C PRO A 646 36.19 -0.58 -36.27
N HIS A 647 36.10 -1.90 -36.10
CA HIS A 647 34.84 -2.61 -35.88
C HIS A 647 34.28 -2.30 -34.49
N LYS A 648 35.14 -1.98 -33.53
CA LYS A 648 34.72 -1.47 -32.20
C LYS A 648 34.24 -0.04 -32.25
N VAL A 649 34.87 0.82 -33.05
CA VAL A 649 34.33 2.15 -33.34
C VAL A 649 32.95 2.02 -34.00
N GLU A 650 32.77 1.07 -34.90
CA GLU A 650 31.47 0.74 -35.51
C GLU A 650 30.45 0.21 -34.49
N VAL A 651 30.82 -0.70 -33.58
CA VAL A 651 29.93 -1.19 -32.51
C VAL A 651 29.51 -0.07 -31.56
N ILE A 652 30.44 0.79 -31.15
CA ILE A 652 30.14 1.94 -30.29
C ILE A 652 29.29 2.98 -31.03
N GLN A 653 29.57 3.24 -32.32
CA GLN A 653 28.71 4.10 -33.16
C GLN A 653 27.31 3.51 -33.32
N LYS A 654 27.17 2.23 -33.64
CA LYS A 654 25.87 1.54 -33.73
C LYS A 654 25.13 1.50 -32.39
N HIS A 655 25.83 1.41 -31.25
CA HIS A 655 25.22 1.56 -29.93
C HIS A 655 24.69 2.98 -29.72
N ARG A 656 25.48 4.01 -30.05
CA ARG A 656 25.08 5.42 -29.92
C ARG A 656 24.00 5.83 -30.92
N GLU A 657 23.96 5.27 -32.12
CA GLU A 657 22.88 5.44 -33.10
C GLU A 657 21.60 4.72 -32.64
N TRP A 658 21.72 3.53 -32.05
CA TRP A 658 20.59 2.80 -31.48
C TRP A 658 20.02 3.53 -30.26
N GLU A 659 20.86 4.12 -29.40
CA GLU A 659 20.39 4.99 -28.31
C GLU A 659 19.83 6.31 -28.82
N GLY A 660 20.44 6.95 -29.83
CA GLY A 660 19.92 8.18 -30.44
C GLY A 660 18.55 7.98 -31.08
N LYS A 661 18.37 6.90 -31.84
CA LYS A 661 17.06 6.53 -32.42
C LYS A 661 16.06 6.11 -31.35
N THR A 662 16.45 5.27 -30.38
CA THR A 662 15.53 4.94 -29.28
C THR A 662 15.27 6.10 -28.33
N LEU A 663 16.09 7.16 -28.27
CA LEU A 663 15.80 8.40 -27.56
C LEU A 663 14.76 9.23 -28.32
N GLN A 664 14.86 9.37 -29.65
CA GLN A 664 13.83 10.02 -30.46
C GLN A 664 12.51 9.23 -30.50
N GLU A 665 12.58 7.89 -30.50
CA GLU A 665 11.40 7.02 -30.46
C GLU A 665 10.79 6.90 -29.06
N LYS A 666 11.58 7.01 -27.97
CA LYS A 666 11.07 7.13 -26.58
C LYS A 666 10.52 8.52 -26.26
N TYR A 667 11.06 9.60 -26.85
CA TYR A 667 10.43 10.92 -26.76
C TYR A 667 9.00 10.91 -27.33
N ASN A 668 8.71 9.99 -28.26
CA ASN A 668 7.39 9.74 -28.82
C ASN A 668 6.70 8.47 -28.27
N ARG A 669 7.29 7.76 -27.30
CA ARG A 669 6.73 6.57 -26.63
C ARG A 669 7.16 6.55 -25.15
N GLY A 670 6.29 7.07 -24.29
CA GLY A 670 6.47 7.09 -22.85
C GLY A 670 6.80 5.72 -22.25
N HIS A 671 7.51 5.72 -21.12
CA HIS A 671 8.12 4.52 -20.53
C HIS A 671 7.08 3.54 -19.98
N THR A 672 6.60 2.61 -20.80
CA THR A 672 6.02 1.35 -20.32
C THR A 672 7.12 0.49 -19.70
N VAL A 673 7.30 0.61 -18.38
CA VAL A 673 8.19 -0.27 -17.62
C VAL A 673 7.55 -1.65 -17.53
N ILE A 674 7.87 -2.51 -18.50
CA ILE A 674 7.55 -3.93 -18.45
C ILE A 674 8.41 -4.55 -17.35
N SER A 675 7.90 -4.58 -16.13
CA SER A 675 8.51 -5.23 -14.97
C SER A 675 8.32 -6.75 -15.00
N THR A 676 8.71 -7.39 -16.11
CA THR A 676 8.80 -8.85 -16.19
C THR A 676 9.89 -9.35 -15.26
N SER A 677 9.47 -9.72 -14.04
CA SER A 677 10.28 -10.25 -12.95
C SER A 677 10.78 -11.68 -13.22
N ILE A 678 11.48 -11.85 -14.34
CA ILE A 678 12.16 -13.10 -14.72
C ILE A 678 13.32 -13.31 -13.74
N LYS A 679 13.01 -14.00 -12.63
CA LYS A 679 13.95 -14.42 -11.57
C LYS A 679 15.27 -14.90 -12.19
N PRO A 680 16.44 -14.37 -11.75
CA PRO A 680 17.74 -14.88 -12.17
C PRO A 680 17.89 -16.38 -11.83
N ARG A 681 17.67 -17.24 -12.82
CA ARG A 681 17.89 -18.69 -12.73
C ARG A 681 19.32 -19.01 -13.15
N ILE A 682 20.27 -18.68 -12.27
CA ILE A 682 21.50 -19.41 -11.91
C ILE A 682 22.15 -18.57 -10.80
N LYS A 683 22.48 -19.17 -9.66
CA LYS A 683 23.38 -18.52 -8.69
C LYS A 683 24.81 -18.61 -9.22
N GLN A 684 25.50 -17.47 -9.35
CA GLN A 684 26.94 -17.47 -9.55
C GLN A 684 27.61 -18.10 -8.31
N GLN A 685 28.71 -18.84 -8.49
CA GLN A 685 29.52 -19.28 -7.35
C GLN A 685 30.44 -18.12 -6.94
N THR A 686 30.36 -17.71 -5.68
CA THR A 686 31.18 -16.66 -5.11
C THR A 686 32.57 -17.23 -4.79
N ALA A 687 33.58 -16.80 -5.55
CA ALA A 687 34.96 -17.24 -5.36
C ALA A 687 35.85 -16.03 -5.08
N ASN A 688 36.27 -15.86 -3.82
CA ASN A 688 37.11 -14.74 -3.39
C ASN A 688 38.58 -14.85 -3.88
N SER A 689 38.84 -15.63 -4.92
CA SER A 689 40.16 -15.94 -5.46
C SER A 689 40.08 -16.29 -6.94
N LEU A 690 41.06 -15.82 -7.70
CA LEU A 690 41.21 -16.14 -9.13
C LEU A 690 41.93 -17.48 -9.37
N VAL A 691 42.46 -18.11 -8.31
CA VAL A 691 43.26 -19.34 -8.41
C VAL A 691 42.38 -20.52 -8.86
N GLY A 692 42.72 -21.10 -10.00
CA GLY A 692 42.02 -22.25 -10.58
C GLY A 692 40.92 -21.91 -11.59
N LEU A 693 40.56 -20.63 -11.75
CA LEU A 693 39.65 -20.19 -12.81
C LEU A 693 40.38 -20.14 -14.17
N LYS A 694 39.64 -20.41 -15.24
CA LYS A 694 40.15 -20.31 -16.63
C LYS A 694 39.79 -18.96 -17.23
N LEU A 695 40.74 -18.32 -17.91
CA LEU A 695 40.49 -17.11 -18.67
C LEU A 695 39.52 -17.40 -19.84
N ILE A 696 38.60 -16.48 -20.13
CA ILE A 696 37.70 -16.50 -21.28
C ILE A 696 37.50 -15.09 -21.82
N THR A 697 37.40 -14.96 -23.14
CA THR A 697 37.21 -13.70 -23.86
C THR A 697 35.77 -13.55 -24.35
N LEU A 698 35.31 -12.31 -24.62
CA LEU A 698 33.93 -12.02 -25.03
C LEU A 698 33.52 -12.82 -26.28
N ARG A 699 34.46 -13.03 -27.20
CA ARG A 699 34.29 -13.79 -28.45
C ARG A 699 34.13 -15.30 -28.26
N GLU A 700 34.53 -15.84 -27.11
CA GLU A 700 34.35 -17.25 -26.73
C GLU A 700 33.04 -17.48 -25.95
N LEU A 701 32.40 -16.40 -25.49
CA LEU A 701 31.02 -16.45 -25.03
C LEU A 701 30.07 -16.68 -26.22
N ASN A 702 28.90 -17.26 -25.95
CA ASN A 702 27.93 -17.62 -26.98
C ASN A 702 26.78 -16.59 -27.01
N PRO A 703 26.77 -15.61 -27.92
CA PRO A 703 25.79 -14.52 -27.94
C PRO A 703 24.37 -14.94 -28.37
N THR A 704 24.09 -16.24 -28.53
CA THR A 704 22.79 -16.75 -29.01
C THR A 704 21.88 -17.31 -27.91
N LYS A 705 22.36 -17.43 -26.66
CA LYS A 705 21.57 -17.91 -25.52
C LYS A 705 22.05 -17.36 -24.17
N ASP A 706 21.15 -17.34 -23.20
CA ASP A 706 21.49 -17.14 -21.78
C ASP A 706 22.42 -18.29 -21.30
N GLN A 707 23.58 -17.95 -20.74
CA GLN A 707 24.51 -18.93 -20.17
C GLN A 707 25.43 -18.30 -19.10
N VAL A 708 25.65 -19.03 -18.00
CA VAL A 708 26.67 -18.72 -16.99
C VAL A 708 27.90 -19.62 -17.21
N TYR A 709 29.08 -19.01 -17.17
CA TYR A 709 30.36 -19.66 -17.46
C TYR A 709 31.09 -20.05 -16.16
N ASN A 710 30.56 -21.06 -15.46
CA ASN A 710 31.13 -21.55 -14.21
C ASN A 710 32.56 -22.10 -14.40
N GLY A 711 33.48 -21.70 -13.52
CA GLY A 711 34.91 -22.04 -13.58
C GLY A 711 35.76 -21.10 -14.42
N TYR A 712 35.18 -19.99 -14.92
CA TYR A 712 35.88 -19.03 -15.78
C TYR A 712 35.97 -17.63 -15.17
N VAL A 713 36.92 -16.84 -15.68
CA VAL A 713 37.11 -15.41 -15.41
C VAL A 713 37.24 -14.64 -16.72
N LEU A 714 36.54 -13.51 -16.81
CA LEU A 714 36.56 -12.58 -17.95
C LEU A 714 37.21 -11.25 -17.52
N THR A 715 38.32 -10.87 -18.17
CA THR A 715 39.07 -9.65 -17.86
C THR A 715 38.61 -8.49 -18.75
N VAL A 716 38.09 -7.41 -18.17
CA VAL A 716 37.56 -6.26 -18.96
C VAL A 716 37.96 -4.88 -18.41
N THR A 717 37.88 -3.88 -19.30
CA THR A 717 38.15 -2.46 -19.07
C THR A 717 36.89 -1.65 -19.43
N ILE A 718 36.47 -0.73 -18.55
CA ILE A 718 35.32 0.16 -18.84
C ILE A 718 35.73 1.21 -19.87
N ILE A 719 34.90 1.43 -20.90
CA ILE A 719 35.21 2.35 -22.00
C ILE A 719 34.19 3.48 -22.17
N GLU A 720 32.93 3.26 -21.83
CA GLU A 720 31.86 4.26 -21.84
C GLU A 720 30.83 3.98 -20.72
N GLU A 721 30.30 5.04 -20.12
CA GLU A 721 29.23 5.04 -19.11
C GLU A 721 27.91 5.38 -19.83
N ALA A 722 26.89 4.53 -19.72
CA ALA A 722 25.52 4.85 -20.15
C ALA A 722 24.67 5.25 -18.93
N TYR A 723 23.70 6.16 -19.14
CA TYR A 723 22.94 6.79 -18.05
C TYR A 723 22.16 5.78 -17.19
N SER A 724 22.32 5.90 -15.87
CA SER A 724 21.61 5.09 -14.87
C SER A 724 20.11 5.42 -14.79
N TRP A 725 19.26 4.40 -14.88
CA TRP A 725 17.86 4.43 -14.45
C TRP A 725 17.64 3.21 -13.54
N THR A 726 17.09 3.42 -12.33
CA THR A 726 16.99 2.40 -11.23
C THR A 726 18.39 1.95 -10.72
N PRO A 727 18.54 1.15 -9.63
CA PRO A 727 19.85 0.86 -9.02
C PRO A 727 20.62 -0.22 -9.80
N SER A 728 20.95 0.11 -11.06
CA SER A 728 21.74 -0.70 -11.97
C SER A 728 22.70 0.18 -12.78
N ILE A 729 23.95 -0.27 -12.92
CA ILE A 729 24.95 0.45 -13.73
C ILE A 729 25.01 -0.19 -15.13
N HIS A 730 24.94 0.66 -16.15
CA HIS A 730 25.01 0.29 -17.55
C HIS A 730 26.38 0.73 -18.09
N LEU A 731 27.25 -0.24 -18.35
CA LEU A 731 28.63 -0.02 -18.78
C LEU A 731 28.83 -0.56 -20.19
N VAL A 732 29.67 0.11 -20.99
CA VAL A 732 30.27 -0.52 -22.17
C VAL A 732 31.69 -0.96 -21.78
N ILE A 733 32.01 -2.22 -22.09
CA ILE A 733 33.24 -2.90 -21.66
C ILE A 733 34.05 -3.40 -22.86
N GLU A 734 35.38 -3.31 -22.74
CA GLU A 734 36.38 -3.87 -23.66
C GLU A 734 37.14 -5.01 -22.96
N ASP A 735 37.32 -6.16 -23.61
CA ASP A 735 38.19 -7.23 -23.09
C ASP A 735 39.65 -7.12 -23.58
N GLU A 736 40.48 -8.09 -23.20
CA GLU A 736 41.90 -8.14 -23.54
C GLU A 736 42.21 -8.36 -25.03
N ASN A 737 41.30 -9.02 -25.78
CA ASN A 737 41.41 -9.22 -27.23
C ASN A 737 41.04 -7.96 -28.03
N PHE A 738 40.56 -6.93 -27.32
CA PHE A 738 39.80 -5.85 -27.90
C PHE A 738 38.51 -6.37 -28.60
N ASP A 739 37.68 -7.15 -27.92
CA ASP A 739 36.24 -7.27 -28.23
C ASP A 739 35.41 -6.31 -27.34
N CYS A 740 34.15 -6.03 -27.67
CA CYS A 740 33.34 -4.96 -27.05
C CYS A 740 31.89 -5.37 -26.81
N GLU A 741 31.39 -5.24 -25.58
CA GLU A 741 30.00 -5.57 -25.24
C GLU A 741 29.38 -4.64 -24.17
N ARG A 742 28.06 -4.74 -23.98
CA ARG A 742 27.35 -4.08 -22.87
C ARG A 742 27.35 -4.95 -21.61
N MET A 743 27.63 -4.35 -20.47
CA MET A 743 27.52 -4.95 -19.14
C MET A 743 26.47 -4.23 -18.28
N LEU A 744 25.72 -5.03 -17.52
CA LEU A 744 24.62 -4.62 -16.64
C LEU A 744 24.87 -5.17 -15.24
N ILE A 745 25.14 -4.30 -14.26
CA ILE A 745 25.30 -4.70 -12.86
C ILE A 745 24.06 -4.27 -12.08
N TYR A 746 23.47 -5.18 -11.32
CA TYR A 746 22.31 -4.95 -10.43
C TYR A 746 22.70 -5.18 -8.97
N GLY A 747 21.83 -4.78 -8.03
CA GLY A 747 22.06 -5.04 -6.60
C GLY A 747 23.15 -4.17 -5.98
N PHE A 748 23.40 -2.98 -6.53
CA PHE A 748 24.37 -2.04 -5.97
C PHE A 748 23.93 -1.50 -4.61
N PRO A 749 24.80 -1.45 -3.59
CA PRO A 749 24.52 -0.75 -2.34
C PRO A 749 24.37 0.75 -2.60
N GLU A 750 23.20 1.31 -2.26
CA GLU A 750 22.92 2.74 -2.44
C GLU A 750 23.85 3.62 -1.58
N GLU A 751 24.22 3.10 -0.41
CA GLU A 751 25.07 3.70 0.63
C GLU A 751 26.41 4.27 0.13
N HIS A 752 26.96 3.71 -0.95
CA HIS A 752 28.21 4.15 -1.56
C HIS A 752 28.07 4.43 -3.06
N GLY A 753 26.83 4.52 -3.59
CA GLY A 753 26.53 4.54 -5.03
C GLY A 753 27.36 5.58 -5.81
N GLU A 754 27.22 6.86 -5.51
CA GLU A 754 27.95 7.94 -6.22
C GLU A 754 29.47 7.84 -6.05
N TYR A 755 29.96 7.36 -4.90
CA TYR A 755 31.39 7.21 -4.66
C TYR A 755 31.99 6.02 -5.44
N LEU A 756 31.32 4.87 -5.45
CA LEU A 756 31.74 3.69 -6.23
C LEU A 756 31.61 3.96 -7.74
N ILE A 757 30.53 4.60 -8.19
CA ILE A 757 30.35 5.02 -9.58
C ILE A 757 31.43 6.03 -9.98
N GLY A 758 31.56 7.13 -9.23
CA GLY A 758 32.46 8.25 -9.50
C GLY A 758 33.95 7.97 -9.27
N LYS A 759 34.31 6.85 -8.61
CA LYS A 759 35.71 6.48 -8.36
C LYS A 759 36.11 5.09 -8.88
N MET A 760 35.31 4.05 -8.67
CA MET A 760 35.66 2.65 -9.03
C MET A 760 35.15 2.21 -10.40
N TYR A 761 33.91 2.57 -10.78
CA TYR A 761 33.29 2.16 -12.06
C TYR A 761 33.38 3.21 -13.18
N THR A 762 34.16 4.27 -12.96
CA THR A 762 34.50 5.24 -14.01
C THR A 762 35.23 4.63 -15.20
N ILE A 763 34.97 5.19 -16.37
CA ILE A 763 35.67 4.98 -17.64
C ILE A 763 37.20 4.85 -17.46
N GLY A 764 37.73 3.70 -17.85
CA GLY A 764 39.13 3.30 -17.77
C GLY A 764 39.47 2.27 -16.71
N SER A 765 38.58 1.96 -15.76
CA SER A 765 38.81 0.94 -14.72
C SER A 765 38.86 -0.48 -15.28
N LYS A 766 39.72 -1.33 -14.70
CA LYS A 766 39.86 -2.76 -15.02
C LYS A 766 39.23 -3.64 -13.94
N MET A 767 38.61 -4.75 -14.35
CA MET A 767 37.98 -5.73 -13.45
C MET A 767 38.04 -7.15 -14.03
N HIS A 768 37.95 -8.13 -13.13
CA HIS A 768 37.77 -9.54 -13.43
C HIS A 768 36.35 -9.95 -13.05
N VAL A 769 35.55 -10.40 -14.01
CA VAL A 769 34.22 -10.96 -13.76
C VAL A 769 34.36 -12.48 -13.62
N ILE A 770 34.15 -12.98 -12.42
CA ILE A 770 34.15 -14.41 -12.08
C ILE A 770 32.80 -15.01 -12.47
N ASN A 771 32.83 -16.19 -13.07
CA ASN A 771 31.65 -16.93 -13.51
C ASN A 771 30.66 -16.05 -14.31
N PRO A 772 31.09 -15.39 -15.41
CA PRO A 772 30.29 -14.38 -16.09
C PRO A 772 28.97 -14.96 -16.60
N TYR A 773 27.87 -14.24 -16.36
CA TYR A 773 26.54 -14.54 -16.89
C TYR A 773 26.31 -13.72 -18.15
N LEU A 774 26.25 -14.37 -19.31
CA LEU A 774 25.73 -13.74 -20.52
C LEU A 774 24.20 -13.91 -20.56
N ARG A 775 23.48 -12.80 -20.72
CA ARG A 775 22.02 -12.75 -20.79
C ARG A 775 21.57 -11.99 -22.03
N ILE A 776 20.59 -12.54 -22.74
CA ILE A 776 19.96 -11.86 -23.88
C ILE A 776 18.78 -11.02 -23.40
N GLY A 777 18.77 -9.74 -23.76
CA GLY A 777 17.67 -8.84 -23.43
C GLY A 777 16.37 -9.27 -24.10
N ALA A 778 15.31 -9.52 -23.32
CA ALA A 778 14.03 -10.02 -23.84
C ALA A 778 13.36 -9.06 -24.86
N ALA A 779 13.65 -7.76 -24.77
CA ALA A 779 13.09 -6.72 -25.63
C ALA A 779 13.99 -6.31 -26.81
N ASP A 780 15.32 -6.28 -26.64
CA ASP A 780 16.27 -5.85 -27.69
C ASP A 780 17.02 -7.01 -28.38
N ARG A 781 16.90 -8.23 -27.85
CA ARG A 781 17.59 -9.46 -28.28
C ARG A 781 19.12 -9.33 -28.37
N LYS A 782 19.72 -8.41 -27.62
CA LYS A 782 21.18 -8.25 -27.58
C LYS A 782 21.79 -9.08 -26.44
N PRO A 783 22.97 -9.70 -26.65
CA PRO A 783 23.75 -10.23 -25.53
C PRO A 783 24.15 -9.08 -24.61
N THR A 784 24.18 -9.35 -23.30
CA THR A 784 24.67 -8.44 -22.27
C THR A 784 25.35 -9.27 -21.19
N VAL A 785 26.52 -8.83 -20.71
CA VAL A 785 27.12 -9.42 -19.50
C VAL A 785 26.32 -8.91 -18.31
N ARG A 786 25.69 -9.81 -17.56
CA ARG A 786 24.89 -9.48 -16.38
C ARG A 786 25.65 -9.88 -15.11
N VAL A 787 25.60 -9.02 -14.10
CA VAL A 787 26.09 -9.33 -12.76
C VAL A 787 24.99 -8.95 -11.77
N ASP A 788 24.46 -9.94 -11.07
CA ASP A 788 23.44 -9.75 -10.02
C ASP A 788 24.03 -9.84 -8.60
N ASP A 789 25.31 -10.19 -8.47
CA ASP A 789 26.07 -10.29 -7.21
C ASP A 789 27.44 -9.59 -7.36
N PHE A 790 27.64 -8.51 -6.60
CA PHE A 790 28.88 -7.71 -6.62
C PHE A 790 30.13 -8.53 -6.27
N SER A 791 30.02 -9.56 -5.43
CA SER A 791 31.16 -10.42 -5.04
C SER A 791 31.70 -11.29 -6.18
N SER A 792 30.98 -11.37 -7.31
CA SER A 792 31.50 -11.95 -8.55
C SER A 792 32.45 -11.01 -9.33
N ILE A 793 32.69 -9.78 -8.86
CA ILE A 793 33.62 -8.83 -9.48
C ILE A 793 34.87 -8.68 -8.61
N VAL A 794 36.03 -9.14 -9.10
CA VAL A 794 37.33 -8.88 -8.49
C VAL A 794 37.99 -7.69 -9.18
N MET A 795 38.03 -6.55 -8.49
CA MET A 795 38.66 -5.32 -8.98
C MET A 795 40.19 -5.43 -8.89
N GLN A 796 40.90 -4.96 -9.93
CA GLN A 796 42.36 -4.83 -9.87
C GLN A 796 42.75 -3.56 -9.10
N SER A 797 43.97 -3.53 -8.56
CA SER A 797 44.46 -2.43 -7.71
C SER A 797 44.39 -1.06 -8.42
N GLU A 798 44.24 0.03 -7.65
CA GLU A 798 44.22 1.42 -8.19
C GLU A 798 45.43 1.75 -9.08
N SER A 799 46.52 0.99 -8.95
CA SER A 799 47.76 1.06 -9.71
C SER A 799 47.62 0.78 -11.22
N GLU A 800 46.68 -0.08 -11.64
CA GLU A 800 46.65 -0.62 -13.03
C GLU A 800 45.78 0.16 -14.02
N ARG A 801 45.12 1.21 -13.52
CA ARG A 801 44.42 2.26 -14.27
C ARG A 801 45.50 3.33 -14.71
N ILE A 802 45.34 4.13 -15.80
CA ILE A 802 46.34 5.11 -16.38
C ILE A 802 45.92 6.59 -16.08
N LEU A 803 46.45 7.76 -16.54
CA LEU A 803 45.89 9.10 -16.13
C LEU A 803 44.95 9.90 -17.10
N ASN A 804 43.62 10.04 -16.80
CA ASN A 804 42.54 10.88 -17.45
C ASN A 804 41.86 10.53 -18.84
N MET A 805 40.92 9.57 -18.98
CA MET A 805 40.46 8.99 -20.29
C MET A 805 39.90 9.98 -21.34
N CYS A 806 40.31 9.83 -22.61
CA CYS A 806 39.63 10.45 -23.77
C CYS A 806 38.56 9.52 -24.33
N ARG A 807 37.31 10.01 -24.38
CA ARG A 807 36.08 9.31 -24.79
C ARG A 807 35.87 9.16 -26.31
N CYS A 808 36.83 9.60 -27.14
CA CYS A 808 36.68 9.62 -28.61
C CYS A 808 37.72 8.76 -29.35
N CYS A 809 38.99 8.83 -28.96
CA CYS A 809 40.08 8.09 -29.59
C CYS A 809 40.76 7.06 -28.68
N TYR A 810 40.32 6.99 -27.42
CA TYR A 810 40.65 5.93 -26.47
C TYR A 810 42.15 5.60 -26.29
N LYS A 811 43.04 6.56 -26.59
CA LYS A 811 44.49 6.49 -26.33
C LYS A 811 44.91 7.20 -25.04
N ALA A 812 45.90 6.60 -24.37
CA ALA A 812 46.46 7.05 -23.10
C ALA A 812 46.98 8.51 -23.12
N ASN A 813 47.09 9.11 -21.93
CA ASN A 813 47.64 10.45 -21.64
C ASN A 813 47.16 11.65 -22.49
N ALA A 814 45.97 11.54 -23.10
CA ALA A 814 45.18 12.69 -23.58
C ALA A 814 45.12 13.88 -22.58
N SER A 815 45.22 15.10 -23.12
CA SER A 815 45.53 16.36 -22.40
C SER A 815 44.34 17.18 -21.91
N LYS A 816 43.12 16.92 -22.41
CA LYS A 816 41.86 17.45 -21.88
C LYS A 816 40.82 16.33 -21.90
N VAL A 817 40.00 16.26 -20.85
CA VAL A 817 38.85 15.36 -20.76
C VAL A 817 37.61 16.11 -21.24
N ALA A 818 36.89 15.57 -22.22
CA ALA A 818 35.63 16.16 -22.68
C ALA A 818 34.50 15.81 -21.70
N THR A 819 33.75 16.80 -21.24
CA THR A 819 32.50 16.56 -20.52
C THR A 819 31.43 16.03 -21.49
N LEU A 820 30.45 15.28 -20.97
CA LEU A 820 29.44 14.63 -21.80
C LEU A 820 28.60 15.64 -22.60
N THR A 821 28.34 16.82 -22.03
CA THR A 821 27.72 17.99 -22.70
C THR A 821 28.53 18.48 -23.91
N GLN A 822 29.87 18.51 -23.82
CA GLN A 822 30.72 18.93 -24.94
C GLN A 822 30.73 17.91 -26.10
N HIS A 823 30.52 16.62 -25.80
CA HIS A 823 30.49 15.57 -26.81
C HIS A 823 29.22 15.61 -27.67
N LEU A 824 28.07 15.94 -27.06
CA LEU A 824 26.77 16.04 -27.74
C LEU A 824 26.65 17.28 -28.64
N LEU A 825 27.20 18.42 -28.20
CA LEU A 825 27.07 19.70 -28.91
C LEU A 825 27.95 19.85 -30.16
N ASN A 826 28.97 18.99 -30.35
CA ASN A 826 30.02 19.20 -31.36
C ASN A 826 30.28 17.93 -32.19
N GLY A 827 29.27 17.50 -32.95
CA GLY A 827 29.29 16.26 -33.75
C GLY A 827 30.58 16.07 -34.56
N SER A 828 31.27 14.95 -34.30
CA SER A 828 32.49 14.40 -34.94
C SER A 828 33.75 15.28 -35.10
N GLY A 829 33.67 16.61 -35.09
CA GLY A 829 34.79 17.48 -35.46
C GLY A 829 35.91 17.64 -34.43
N LEU A 830 35.59 17.77 -33.13
CA LEU A 830 36.54 18.26 -32.12
C LEU A 830 37.74 17.34 -31.81
N CYS A 831 37.71 16.07 -32.23
CA CYS A 831 38.83 15.15 -31.99
C CYS A 831 40.10 15.54 -32.77
N ARG A 832 39.99 16.30 -33.87
CA ARG A 832 41.13 16.68 -34.72
C ARG A 832 42.01 17.80 -34.17
N GLU A 833 41.49 18.68 -33.31
CA GLU A 833 42.23 19.90 -32.90
C GLU A 833 42.66 19.93 -31.42
N ARG A 834 41.93 19.25 -30.52
CA ARG A 834 42.11 19.43 -29.06
C ARG A 834 42.74 18.26 -28.32
N CYS A 835 42.89 17.11 -28.98
CA CYS A 835 43.76 16.03 -28.52
C CYS A 835 45.04 16.06 -29.36
N ARG A 836 46.23 16.16 -28.76
CA ARG A 836 47.53 16.14 -29.48
C ARG A 836 47.90 14.72 -29.99
N CYS A 837 46.95 14.04 -30.62
CA CYS A 837 47.12 12.72 -31.24
C CYS A 837 47.55 12.84 -32.72
N ALA A 838 48.51 13.72 -33.00
CA ALA A 838 48.88 14.10 -34.36
C ALA A 838 50.09 13.28 -34.86
N TYR A 839 49.82 12.36 -35.79
CA TYR A 839 50.63 11.75 -36.87
C TYR A 839 49.80 10.52 -37.32
N LEU A 840 49.48 10.27 -38.60
CA LEU A 840 50.09 10.70 -39.86
C LEU A 840 49.12 11.38 -40.85
N GLU A 841 49.73 12.14 -41.76
CA GLU A 841 49.38 12.42 -43.18
C GLU A 841 48.05 11.83 -43.72
N SER A 842 47.03 12.62 -44.10
CA SER A 842 46.92 13.68 -45.13
C SER A 842 46.54 13.18 -46.54
N SER A 843 45.32 13.50 -46.98
CA SER A 843 45.05 14.21 -48.25
C SER A 843 43.55 14.49 -48.43
N ARG A 844 43.22 15.55 -49.19
CA ARG A 844 41.97 15.77 -49.98
C ARG A 844 40.63 15.41 -49.29
N LEU A 845 39.75 16.34 -48.89
CA LEU A 845 39.47 17.68 -49.42
C LEU A 845 38.82 18.62 -48.38
N THR A 846 38.94 19.92 -48.63
CA THR A 846 38.27 21.06 -47.95
C THR A 846 37.43 21.83 -49.00
N PRO A 847 36.82 23.00 -48.71
CA PRO A 847 35.64 23.15 -47.85
C PRO A 847 34.56 24.10 -48.43
N THR A 848 33.36 24.17 -47.83
CA THR A 848 32.52 25.37 -47.95
C THR A 848 31.60 25.62 -46.75
N ARG A 849 31.81 26.78 -46.09
CA ARG A 849 30.89 27.75 -45.43
C ARG A 849 29.47 27.29 -45.03
N ILE A 850 28.88 27.78 -43.92
CA ILE A 850 28.87 29.17 -43.39
C ILE A 850 29.12 29.21 -41.85
N LEU A 851 29.49 30.40 -41.34
CA LEU A 851 29.80 30.71 -39.94
C LEU A 851 28.61 31.37 -39.17
N ALA A 852 28.76 31.47 -37.84
CA ALA A 852 27.92 32.27 -36.91
C ALA A 852 28.33 33.79 -36.97
N PRO A 853 28.09 34.73 -35.99
CA PRO A 853 27.52 34.61 -34.62
C PRO A 853 26.61 35.77 -34.09
N ILE A 854 26.13 35.65 -32.84
CA ILE A 854 26.08 36.59 -31.66
C ILE A 854 26.24 38.11 -31.98
N VAL A 855 25.46 39.09 -31.44
CA VAL A 855 25.36 39.58 -30.03
C VAL A 855 24.07 40.41 -29.69
N GLU A 856 23.83 40.64 -28.39
CA GLU A 856 23.34 41.89 -27.71
C GLU A 856 21.84 42.20 -27.41
N LEU A 857 21.65 43.27 -26.61
CA LEU A 857 20.48 43.59 -25.75
C LEU A 857 20.05 45.08 -25.85
N SER A 858 18.80 45.33 -25.43
CA SER A 858 18.22 46.60 -24.92
C SER A 858 17.57 47.64 -25.88
N CYS A 859 16.46 48.19 -25.36
CA CYS A 859 15.84 49.51 -25.56
C CYS A 859 15.74 50.21 -26.94
N SER A 860 14.49 50.16 -27.45
CA SER A 860 13.56 51.33 -27.50
C SER A 860 13.44 52.23 -28.75
N THR A 861 12.26 52.85 -28.81
CA THR A 861 11.82 54.00 -29.65
C THR A 861 11.61 53.82 -31.15
N ARG A 862 10.36 54.11 -31.57
CA ARG A 862 9.89 54.72 -32.85
C ARG A 862 10.35 54.04 -34.16
N GLN A 863 9.43 53.67 -35.05
CA GLN A 863 8.34 54.55 -35.52
C GLN A 863 6.98 53.86 -35.64
#